data_AF-A0A024WGY9-F1
#
_entry.id   AF-A0A024WGY9-F1
#
_cell.length_a   1.000
_cell.length_b   1.000
_cell.length_c   1.000
_cell.angle_alpha   90.00
_cell.angle_beta   90.00
_cell.angle_gamma   90.00
#
_symmetry.space_group_name_H-M   'P 1'
#
loop_
_entity.id
_entity.type
_entity.pdbx_description
1 polymer ?
#
loop_
_entity_poly.entity_id
_entity_poly.type
_entity_poly.pdbx_seq_one_letter_code
_entity_poly.pdbx_strand_id
1 'polypeptide(L)'
;MADKIKRRTVYELTARDVLENIGREIKSKRKNYRIHSNKLKGNLSSARFSDGLFRWWRTVNKGPPDSCGINHRFHTNINDSTTDGRDPCDGRKKERFDENEGFECGTKIRDYNKKDSGTSCAPPRRRHICDKNLEYLNNNNTDTTDDLLGNVLVTAKYEGESIVSNHPYKNRNSNKSGICTSLARSFADIGDIIRGRDMFKSNDNVENGLKAVFKKINKGLNTSGINDYNDENGNYYKLREAWWIANRDQVWKAITCDAPRDADYFRNVSGNMKAFTSQGQCGHKETERDVPTYLDYVPQYLRWFEEWAEEFCRKKKDKLNKVKEACRDDSKGLYCSHNGYDCEKTIGKIRKFCRASKCTKCNNECLGYENWINNQLTEFEKQKEKYESEINRYNLSIKSNKNFNDKYYKEFYDKLKVEKYESVNKFLELLSKENKCKNIGHQEKIDFNKSDYKNTFSRSQYCQVCPDCGVECTNGQCKEKKDVDGNCGNKETYNPPSDVSPTEISVLYSGYKRDDISEKLETFCRDPTNNKSKNNETWKCYYKDSYNNKNSKCLRKNDENIKNNLIINLDTFFEFWIRSFLNDTIDWKYDLNTCMNFTNTTKCNNNCNKNCKCFDKWVKQKEEEWKNVAQYFFKHNEISKKKYCEILKDIFENYYVKVIKKVFKGDNKWKELTEELRKKIDSSKEKSGTKDSQDAIKLLLEYLKENATICKDNNTNEACDPTVDSKTNSCGKNTKAGSDKVISVKQIAQYYKRKAHAQLEESGSRSALKGDASKGTYSRNGKPSVLTNVCSITKEHSNAIRNRSDNPCNGKDNNKVRFQVGTTWKSGQSVSTSTDVYLPPRREHFCTSNLEYINISKVKDGNSLLGDVLLSAKYQAEHTLKDYQPTSDQEGKCRAVRYSFADLGDIIKGTDLWDKNSGEVTTQRRLDTVFGIIKKNMPGIKGNQKYKYDEKNNPPYKLLREDWWEANRDQIWEAMKCKTNGVDITCDSDHTPLDDYVPQRLRWMTEWAEWYCKEQSRLYGELVEKCAGCKGKQKCTQGDVDC
;
A
#
# COMPACT_ATOMS: atom_id res chain seq x y z
N MET A 1 -40.82 -10.86 53.98
CA MET A 1 -39.52 -10.30 53.55
C MET A 1 -38.81 -11.36 52.73
N ALA A 2 -38.69 -11.16 51.41
CA ALA A 2 -38.02 -12.10 50.52
C ALA A 2 -36.60 -11.59 50.25
N ASP A 3 -35.60 -12.40 50.61
CA ASP A 3 -34.19 -12.05 50.47
C ASP A 3 -33.70 -12.18 49.02
N LYS A 4 -32.97 -11.14 48.59
CA LYS A 4 -32.34 -11.00 47.27
C LYS A 4 -31.24 -12.06 47.06
N ILE A 5 -31.49 -13.04 46.21
CA ILE A 5 -30.42 -13.87 45.63
C ILE A 5 -29.61 -13.01 44.64
N LYS A 6 -28.41 -12.60 45.06
CA LYS A 6 -27.39 -12.00 44.17
C LYS A 6 -27.03 -12.99 43.05
N ARG A 7 -27.35 -12.64 41.80
CA ARG A 7 -26.83 -13.31 40.59
C ARG A 7 -25.28 -13.30 40.63
N ARG A 8 -24.66 -14.48 40.70
CA ARG A 8 -23.21 -14.66 40.48
C ARG A 8 -22.90 -14.39 39.00
N THR A 9 -22.18 -13.30 38.70
CA THR A 9 -21.55 -13.08 37.39
C THR A 9 -20.43 -14.10 37.19
N VAL A 10 -20.58 -15.00 36.22
CA VAL A 10 -19.49 -15.86 35.71
C VAL A 10 -18.55 -14.98 34.89
N TYR A 11 -17.27 -14.89 35.26
CA TYR A 11 -16.29 -14.12 34.48
C TYR A 11 -15.82 -14.96 33.28
N GLU A 12 -16.07 -14.48 32.07
CA GLU A 12 -15.52 -15.07 30.84
C GLU A 12 -14.01 -14.78 30.70
N LEU A 13 -13.25 -15.76 30.20
CA LEU A 13 -11.82 -15.63 29.91
C LEU A 13 -11.58 -14.69 28.71
N THR A 14 -10.53 -13.87 28.77
CA THR A 14 -10.07 -13.08 27.61
C THR A 14 -9.05 -13.86 26.76
N ALA A 15 -8.63 -13.32 25.60
CA ALA A 15 -7.60 -13.95 24.78
C ALA A 15 -6.28 -14.06 25.55
N ARG A 16 -5.89 -13.00 26.24
CA ARG A 16 -4.70 -13.02 27.10
C ARG A 16 -4.76 -14.09 28.19
N ASP A 17 -5.91 -14.26 28.84
CA ASP A 17 -6.08 -15.28 29.89
C ASP A 17 -5.89 -16.70 29.33
N VAL A 18 -6.48 -16.99 28.17
CA VAL A 18 -6.32 -18.28 27.47
C VAL A 18 -4.86 -18.52 27.08
N LEU A 19 -4.21 -17.52 26.48
CA LEU A 19 -2.81 -17.61 26.06
C LEU A 19 -1.88 -17.83 27.26
N GLU A 20 -2.08 -17.11 28.37
CA GLU A 20 -1.34 -17.29 29.63
C GLU A 20 -1.50 -18.70 30.20
N ASN A 21 -2.71 -19.26 30.17
CA ASN A 21 -2.97 -20.61 30.69
C ASN A 21 -2.26 -21.69 29.85
N ILE A 22 -2.29 -21.58 28.52
CA ILE A 22 -1.53 -22.47 27.62
C ILE A 22 -0.02 -22.26 27.80
N GLY A 23 0.44 -21.01 27.87
CA GLY A 23 1.85 -20.66 28.10
C GLY A 23 2.40 -21.29 29.39
N ARG A 24 1.61 -21.29 30.46
CA ARG A 24 1.93 -21.97 31.72
C ARG A 24 2.10 -23.48 31.53
N GLU A 25 1.21 -24.14 30.80
CA GLU A 25 1.34 -25.57 30.49
C GLU A 25 2.60 -25.85 29.68
N ILE A 26 2.88 -25.04 28.66
CA ILE A 26 4.06 -25.18 27.82
C ILE A 26 5.33 -25.02 28.65
N LYS A 27 5.42 -24.01 29.51
CA LYS A 27 6.53 -23.85 30.47
C LYS A 27 6.69 -25.10 31.35
N SER A 28 5.60 -25.65 31.87
CA SER A 28 5.65 -26.82 32.77
C SER A 28 6.27 -28.07 32.11
N LYS A 29 6.09 -28.23 30.80
CA LYS A 29 6.70 -29.32 30.01
C LYS A 29 8.20 -29.13 29.76
N ARG A 30 8.75 -27.93 30.01
CA ARG A 30 10.17 -27.61 29.80
C ARG A 30 11.06 -27.90 31.02
N LYS A 31 10.57 -28.62 32.04
CA LYS A 31 11.36 -29.02 33.22
C LYS A 31 12.67 -29.73 32.86
N ASN A 32 12.69 -30.54 31.80
CA ASN A 32 13.87 -31.29 31.36
C ASN A 32 15.00 -30.40 30.79
N TYR A 33 14.74 -29.13 30.46
CA TYR A 33 15.79 -28.21 30.00
C TYR A 33 16.57 -27.57 31.16
N ARG A 34 16.23 -27.90 32.42
CA ARG A 34 16.88 -27.40 33.64
C ARG A 34 18.13 -28.17 34.06
N ILE A 35 18.53 -29.21 33.31
CA ILE A 35 19.57 -30.19 33.71
C ILE A 35 20.94 -29.53 34.01
N HIS A 36 21.22 -28.33 33.47
CA HIS A 36 22.41 -27.52 33.80
C HIS A 36 22.08 -26.07 34.17
N SER A 37 20.88 -25.83 34.69
CA SER A 37 20.39 -24.47 34.97
C SER A 37 21.28 -23.68 35.94
N ASN A 38 21.94 -24.36 36.89
CA ASN A 38 22.91 -23.77 37.80
C ASN A 38 24.17 -23.22 37.08
N LYS A 39 24.62 -23.86 36.00
CA LYS A 39 25.75 -23.39 35.17
C LYS A 39 25.36 -22.29 34.19
N LEU A 40 24.07 -22.21 33.85
CA LEU A 40 23.49 -21.19 32.99
C LEU A 40 22.88 -20.02 33.77
N LYS A 41 22.86 -20.07 35.11
CA LYS A 41 22.39 -18.97 35.94
C LYS A 41 23.49 -17.93 36.03
N GLY A 42 23.22 -16.72 35.54
CA GLY A 42 24.17 -15.63 35.62
C GLY A 42 24.16 -14.96 36.99
N ASN A 43 25.31 -14.40 37.36
CA ASN A 43 25.51 -13.52 38.51
C ASN A 43 25.83 -12.11 38.01
N LEU A 44 24.92 -11.15 38.28
CA LEU A 44 25.08 -9.76 37.85
C LEU A 44 26.38 -9.13 38.34
N SER A 45 26.82 -9.39 39.57
CA SER A 45 28.05 -8.79 40.12
C SER A 45 29.33 -9.25 39.41
N SER A 46 29.27 -10.40 38.74
CA SER A 46 30.38 -10.93 37.95
C SER A 46 30.45 -10.33 36.54
N ALA A 47 29.34 -9.79 36.03
CA ALA A 47 29.22 -9.26 34.67
C ALA A 47 30.21 -8.12 34.43
N ARG A 48 30.84 -8.12 33.24
CA ARG A 48 31.82 -7.11 32.82
C ARG A 48 31.24 -6.18 31.75
N PHE A 49 31.52 -4.89 31.90
CA PHE A 49 31.12 -3.85 30.96
C PHE A 49 32.32 -2.97 30.59
N SER A 50 32.45 -2.60 29.32
CA SER A 50 33.52 -1.69 28.86
C SER A 50 33.00 -0.80 27.72
N ASP A 51 32.51 0.36 28.12
CA ASP A 51 32.02 1.41 27.22
C ASP A 51 33.17 2.21 26.58
N GLY A 52 32.85 3.22 25.76
CA GLY A 52 33.85 4.06 25.09
C GLY A 52 34.87 4.72 26.02
N LEU A 53 34.47 5.11 27.24
CA LEU A 53 35.37 5.70 28.25
C LEU A 53 36.24 4.62 28.90
N PHE A 54 35.65 3.53 29.36
CA PHE A 54 36.39 2.45 30.05
C PHE A 54 37.37 1.72 29.13
N ARG A 55 37.06 1.62 27.82
CA ARG A 55 37.98 1.11 26.81
C ARG A 55 39.22 1.98 26.67
N TRP A 56 39.07 3.31 26.73
CA TRP A 56 40.20 4.24 26.70
C TRP A 56 41.15 4.00 27.88
N TRP A 57 40.60 3.76 29.07
CA TRP A 57 41.34 3.42 30.28
C TRP A 57 41.76 1.95 30.40
N ARG A 58 41.48 1.12 29.37
CA ARG A 58 41.76 -0.33 29.36
C ARG A 58 41.26 -1.09 30.59
N THR A 59 40.10 -0.69 31.12
CA THR A 59 39.49 -1.31 32.30
C THR A 59 38.06 -1.78 32.02
N VAL A 60 37.49 -2.52 32.96
CA VAL A 60 36.11 -3.03 32.91
C VAL A 60 35.38 -2.64 34.20
N ASN A 61 34.12 -2.28 34.07
CA ASN A 61 33.25 -2.09 35.21
C ASN A 61 32.50 -3.38 35.55
N LYS A 62 32.21 -3.61 36.84
CA LYS A 62 31.46 -4.76 37.33
C LYS A 62 29.99 -4.40 37.55
N GLY A 63 29.10 -5.38 37.41
CA GLY A 63 27.68 -5.16 37.70
C GLY A 63 27.42 -4.92 39.19
N PRO A 64 26.34 -4.19 39.54
CA PRO A 64 25.94 -4.00 40.92
C PRO A 64 25.34 -5.29 41.52
N PRO A 65 25.20 -5.40 42.85
CA PRO A 65 24.51 -6.53 43.48
C PRO A 65 23.01 -6.60 43.14
N ASP A 66 22.36 -5.44 42.96
CA ASP A 66 20.94 -5.33 42.63
C ASP A 66 20.76 -4.81 41.19
N SER A 67 19.88 -5.46 40.42
CA SER A 67 19.56 -5.04 39.06
C SER A 67 18.97 -3.64 38.97
N CYS A 68 18.29 -3.16 40.03
CA CYS A 68 17.80 -1.77 40.06
C CYS A 68 18.93 -0.74 40.22
N GLY A 69 20.11 -1.15 40.68
CA GLY A 69 21.31 -0.31 40.74
C GLY A 69 22.02 -0.13 39.39
N ILE A 70 21.56 -0.81 38.32
CA ILE A 70 22.18 -0.72 37.01
C ILE A 70 22.02 0.70 36.43
N ASN A 71 23.13 1.22 35.91
CA ASN A 71 23.23 2.52 35.26
C ASN A 71 23.88 2.40 33.87
N HIS A 72 23.19 2.79 32.80
CA HIS A 72 23.69 2.69 31.42
C HIS A 72 24.99 3.48 31.19
N ARG A 73 25.26 4.49 32.02
CA ARG A 73 26.50 5.29 31.95
C ARG A 73 27.76 4.48 32.25
N PHE A 74 27.63 3.35 32.94
CA PHE A 74 28.76 2.53 33.39
C PHE A 74 28.60 1.04 33.08
N HIS A 75 27.37 0.58 32.80
CA HIS A 75 27.05 -0.82 32.58
C HIS A 75 26.58 -1.01 31.13
N THR A 76 27.46 -0.70 30.18
CA THR A 76 27.21 -0.88 28.75
C THR A 76 28.49 -1.23 28.01
N ASN A 77 28.35 -1.81 26.81
CA ASN A 77 29.45 -2.09 25.89
C ASN A 77 29.43 -1.16 24.65
N ILE A 78 28.54 -0.17 24.64
CA ILE A 78 28.42 0.81 23.57
C ILE A 78 29.70 1.65 23.50
N ASN A 79 30.29 1.69 22.31
CA ASN A 79 31.52 2.43 22.04
C ASN A 79 31.22 3.89 21.64
N ASP A 80 30.55 4.63 22.52
CA ASP A 80 30.21 6.04 22.38
C ASP A 80 30.68 6.79 23.64
N SER A 81 31.26 7.98 23.47
CA SER A 81 31.78 8.80 24.58
C SER A 81 30.70 9.67 25.24
N THR A 82 29.56 9.88 24.57
CA THR A 82 28.44 10.67 25.08
C THR A 82 27.57 9.84 26.03
N THR A 83 26.89 10.51 26.96
CA THR A 83 25.93 9.84 27.86
C THR A 83 24.71 9.34 27.09
N ASP A 84 24.15 10.18 26.21
CA ASP A 84 22.96 9.84 25.43
C ASP A 84 23.24 8.70 24.44
N GLY A 85 24.40 8.70 23.79
CA GLY A 85 24.79 7.62 22.88
C GLY A 85 24.90 6.24 23.54
N ARG A 86 25.11 6.19 24.87
CA ARG A 86 25.22 4.97 25.69
C ARG A 86 23.88 4.49 26.27
N ASP A 87 22.80 5.25 26.11
CA ASP A 87 21.46 4.87 26.56
C ASP A 87 20.90 3.71 25.70
N PRO A 88 20.41 2.60 26.30
CA PRO A 88 19.75 1.51 25.59
C PRO A 88 18.55 1.93 24.72
N CYS A 89 17.92 3.05 25.06
CA CYS A 89 16.78 3.63 24.37
C CYS A 89 17.18 4.69 23.33
N ASP A 90 18.46 5.00 23.14
CA ASP A 90 18.89 6.03 22.19
C ASP A 90 18.51 5.67 20.73
N GLY A 91 18.08 6.69 19.98
CA GLY A 91 17.50 6.53 18.65
C GLY A 91 16.12 5.84 18.63
N ARG A 92 15.52 5.52 19.78
CA ARG A 92 14.17 4.91 19.89
C ARG A 92 13.12 5.95 20.26
N LYS A 93 11.93 5.84 19.68
CA LYS A 93 10.81 6.74 20.00
C LYS A 93 10.29 6.46 21.42
N LYS A 94 10.20 7.51 22.25
CA LYS A 94 9.73 7.44 23.64
C LYS A 94 8.20 7.29 23.73
N GLU A 95 7.46 8.00 22.89
CA GLU A 95 5.99 8.01 22.86
C GLU A 95 5.41 6.81 22.11
N ARG A 96 5.55 5.61 22.67
CA ARG A 96 5.13 4.35 22.01
C ARG A 96 3.62 4.08 22.09
N PHE A 97 2.93 4.72 23.04
CA PHE A 97 1.48 4.56 23.25
C PHE A 97 0.65 5.67 22.59
N ASP A 98 1.29 6.53 21.78
CA ASP A 98 0.61 7.58 21.05
C ASP A 98 -0.50 7.02 20.13
N GLU A 99 -1.57 7.77 19.98
CA GLU A 99 -2.74 7.37 19.20
C GLU A 99 -2.46 7.28 17.69
N ASN A 100 -1.41 7.94 17.20
CA ASN A 100 -1.02 7.96 15.80
C ASN A 100 0.10 6.96 15.49
N GLU A 101 0.68 6.32 16.50
CA GLU A 101 1.64 5.22 16.27
C GLU A 101 0.92 3.98 15.75
N GLY A 102 1.33 3.51 14.56
CA GLY A 102 0.79 2.34 13.89
C GLY A 102 1.63 1.06 14.09
N PHE A 103 1.04 -0.08 13.78
CA PHE A 103 1.75 -1.36 13.81
C PHE A 103 2.58 -1.52 12.54
N GLU A 104 3.73 -2.17 12.64
CA GLU A 104 4.58 -2.49 11.48
C GLU A 104 4.20 -3.89 10.96
N CYS A 105 3.55 -3.95 9.81
CA CYS A 105 3.13 -5.20 9.15
C CYS A 105 3.79 -5.37 7.76
N GLY A 106 4.93 -4.72 7.55
CA GLY A 106 5.66 -4.64 6.28
C GLY A 106 6.99 -5.39 6.28
N THR A 107 7.92 -4.92 5.46
CA THR A 107 9.22 -5.56 5.15
C THR A 107 10.12 -5.82 6.36
N LYS A 108 9.89 -5.08 7.46
CA LYS A 108 10.62 -5.25 8.73
C LYS A 108 10.16 -6.45 9.55
N ILE A 109 9.24 -7.28 9.04
CA ILE A 109 8.82 -8.52 9.70
C ILE A 109 9.44 -9.73 8.98
N ARG A 110 9.94 -10.72 9.75
CA ARG A 110 10.59 -11.93 9.23
C ARG A 110 9.67 -12.86 8.45
N ASP A 111 8.35 -12.76 8.63
CA ASP A 111 7.36 -13.52 7.87
C ASP A 111 6.67 -12.74 6.76
N TYR A 112 7.07 -11.48 6.53
CA TYR A 112 6.54 -10.65 5.45
C TYR A 112 6.82 -11.25 4.06
N ASN A 113 5.81 -11.20 3.18
CA ASN A 113 5.84 -11.69 1.80
C ASN A 113 6.28 -13.17 1.64
N LYS A 114 6.15 -14.00 2.67
CA LYS A 114 6.24 -15.46 2.48
C LYS A 114 5.03 -15.92 1.67
N LYS A 115 5.27 -16.66 0.57
CA LYS A 115 4.21 -17.20 -0.29
C LYS A 115 3.12 -17.86 0.58
N ASP A 116 1.90 -17.36 0.43
CA ASP A 116 0.66 -17.92 1.00
C ASP A 116 0.47 -17.87 2.53
N SER A 117 1.12 -16.93 3.24
CA SER A 117 0.81 -16.66 4.66
C SER A 117 0.54 -15.18 4.89
N GLY A 118 -0.54 -14.84 5.61
CA GLY A 118 -0.72 -13.49 6.15
C GLY A 118 0.51 -13.03 6.97
N THR A 119 0.54 -11.77 7.40
CA THR A 119 1.73 -11.18 8.05
C THR A 119 1.47 -10.81 9.51
N SER A 120 2.48 -11.01 10.36
CA SER A 120 2.47 -10.55 11.76
C SER A 120 2.69 -9.03 11.83
N CYS A 121 2.04 -8.36 12.79
CA CYS A 121 2.14 -6.91 12.95
C CYS A 121 2.90 -6.55 14.24
N ALA A 122 4.08 -5.95 14.14
CA ALA A 122 4.87 -5.58 15.32
C ALA A 122 4.30 -4.30 15.98
N PRO A 123 3.96 -4.32 17.28
CA PRO A 123 3.44 -3.17 17.99
C PRO A 123 4.50 -2.07 18.13
N PRO A 124 4.10 -0.77 18.20
CA PRO A 124 5.02 0.34 18.49
C PRO A 124 5.90 0.12 19.72
N ARG A 125 5.33 -0.51 20.76
CA ARG A 125 6.06 -0.91 21.98
C ARG A 125 7.30 -1.76 21.65
N ARG A 126 7.15 -2.77 20.79
CA ARG A 126 8.23 -3.66 20.33
C ARG A 126 9.16 -2.96 19.35
N ARG A 127 8.62 -2.21 18.37
CA ARG A 127 9.41 -1.51 17.34
C ARG A 127 10.49 -0.61 17.93
N HIS A 128 10.20 -0.02 19.10
CA HIS A 128 11.06 0.94 19.77
C HIS A 128 11.64 0.41 21.09
N ILE A 129 11.71 -0.91 21.28
CA ILE A 129 12.28 -1.53 22.49
C ILE A 129 13.71 -1.02 22.76
N CYS A 130 14.10 -0.89 24.03
CA CYS A 130 15.42 -0.35 24.41
C CYS A 130 16.55 -1.40 24.36
N ASP A 131 16.83 -1.95 23.17
CA ASP A 131 17.83 -3.01 22.94
C ASP A 131 19.14 -2.53 22.30
N LYS A 132 19.41 -1.22 22.24
CA LYS A 132 20.63 -0.67 21.57
C LYS A 132 21.92 -1.25 22.15
N ASN A 133 21.99 -1.46 23.47
CA ASN A 133 23.16 -2.05 24.12
C ASN A 133 23.45 -3.48 23.64
N LEU A 134 22.43 -4.23 23.21
CA LEU A 134 22.59 -5.59 22.70
C LEU A 134 23.23 -5.63 21.31
N GLU A 135 23.24 -4.52 20.57
CA GLU A 135 23.94 -4.39 19.29
C GLU A 135 25.46 -4.49 19.45
N TYR A 136 25.97 -4.32 20.68
CA TYR A 136 27.40 -4.31 21.00
C TYR A 136 27.86 -5.56 21.74
N LEU A 137 27.08 -6.66 21.74
CA LEU A 137 27.44 -7.91 22.42
C LEU A 137 28.68 -8.60 21.84
N ASN A 138 28.99 -8.38 20.56
CA ASN A 138 30.18 -8.97 19.94
C ASN A 138 31.44 -8.18 20.30
N ASN A 139 32.02 -8.46 21.47
CA ASN A 139 33.23 -7.82 21.98
C ASN A 139 34.06 -8.80 22.84
N ASN A 140 35.24 -8.38 23.32
CA ASN A 140 36.15 -9.21 24.12
C ASN A 140 35.79 -9.32 25.60
N ASN A 141 34.79 -8.57 26.08
CA ASN A 141 34.38 -8.54 27.48
C ASN A 141 33.07 -9.31 27.72
N THR A 142 32.43 -9.80 26.66
CA THR A 142 31.16 -10.53 26.73
C THR A 142 31.40 -11.97 26.28
N ASP A 143 31.72 -12.82 27.24
CA ASP A 143 32.10 -14.23 26.99
C ASP A 143 31.29 -15.23 27.82
N THR A 144 30.77 -14.79 28.97
CA THR A 144 30.15 -15.67 29.96
C THR A 144 28.63 -15.48 30.04
N THR A 145 28.00 -16.39 30.76
CA THR A 145 26.58 -16.26 31.15
C THR A 145 26.34 -15.01 31.98
N ASP A 146 27.29 -14.63 32.85
CA ASP A 146 27.20 -13.45 33.70
C ASP A 146 27.21 -12.17 32.86
N ASP A 147 28.14 -12.08 31.89
CA ASP A 147 28.27 -10.92 31.00
C ASP A 147 26.99 -10.75 30.16
N LEU A 148 26.45 -11.85 29.61
CA LEU A 148 25.19 -11.81 28.85
C LEU A 148 24.03 -11.36 29.75
N LEU A 149 23.91 -11.92 30.95
CA LEU A 149 22.87 -11.54 31.90
C LEU A 149 22.93 -10.05 32.19
N GLY A 150 24.11 -9.52 32.51
CA GLY A 150 24.29 -8.10 32.79
C GLY A 150 23.76 -7.20 31.67
N ASN A 151 24.07 -7.51 30.41
CA ASN A 151 23.56 -6.75 29.26
C ASN A 151 22.04 -6.88 29.10
N VAL A 152 21.47 -8.07 29.34
CA VAL A 152 20.01 -8.27 29.28
C VAL A 152 19.29 -7.54 30.41
N LEU A 153 19.87 -7.48 31.62
CA LEU A 153 19.29 -6.75 32.75
C LEU A 153 19.33 -5.22 32.53
N VAL A 154 20.37 -4.70 31.86
CA VAL A 154 20.41 -3.30 31.40
C VAL A 154 19.25 -3.02 30.45
N THR A 155 19.07 -3.84 29.40
CA THR A 155 17.93 -3.74 28.47
C THR A 155 16.60 -3.77 29.22
N ALA A 156 16.41 -4.74 30.11
CA ALA A 156 15.17 -4.93 30.85
C ALA A 156 14.85 -3.73 31.76
N LYS A 157 15.82 -3.22 32.53
CA LYS A 157 15.63 -2.06 33.42
C LYS A 157 15.18 -0.82 32.64
N TYR A 158 15.93 -0.44 31.62
CA TYR A 158 15.64 0.78 30.86
C TYR A 158 14.39 0.66 29.97
N GLU A 159 14.09 -0.55 29.47
CA GLU A 159 12.79 -0.82 28.84
C GLU A 159 11.64 -0.65 29.85
N GLY A 160 11.78 -1.15 31.07
CA GLY A 160 10.80 -0.98 32.14
C GLY A 160 10.56 0.48 32.49
N GLU A 161 11.63 1.24 32.72
CA GLU A 161 11.62 2.68 32.98
C GLU A 161 10.88 3.46 31.88
N SER A 162 11.21 3.16 30.62
CA SER A 162 10.60 3.77 29.43
C SER A 162 9.09 3.47 29.35
N ILE A 163 8.67 2.22 29.61
CA ILE A 163 7.26 1.83 29.59
C ILE A 163 6.49 2.56 30.70
N VAL A 164 6.99 2.56 31.94
CA VAL A 164 6.29 3.18 33.08
C VAL A 164 6.14 4.69 32.88
N SER A 165 7.22 5.37 32.51
CA SER A 165 7.25 6.84 32.36
C SER A 165 6.32 7.36 31.25
N ASN A 166 6.04 6.53 30.24
CA ASN A 166 5.21 6.90 29.08
C ASN A 166 3.84 6.20 29.02
N HIS A 167 3.49 5.37 30.01
CA HIS A 167 2.25 4.59 29.96
C HIS A 167 0.99 5.48 30.08
N PRO A 168 -0.10 5.22 29.33
CA PRO A 168 -1.37 5.96 29.44
C PRO A 168 -2.02 5.94 30.83
N TYR A 169 -1.60 5.00 31.70
CA TYR A 169 -2.16 4.84 33.06
C TYR A 169 -1.25 5.34 34.17
N LYS A 170 -0.12 5.99 33.86
CA LYS A 170 0.83 6.47 34.87
C LYS A 170 0.19 7.39 35.93
N ASN A 171 -0.76 8.23 35.49
CA ASN A 171 -1.44 9.23 36.33
C ASN A 171 -2.85 8.80 36.77
N ARG A 172 -3.22 7.51 36.66
CA ARG A 172 -4.54 7.06 37.12
C ARG A 172 -4.54 6.82 38.63
N ASN A 173 -5.61 7.27 39.29
CA ASN A 173 -5.87 7.03 40.72
C ASN A 173 -6.38 5.61 41.02
N SER A 174 -6.72 4.84 39.98
CA SER A 174 -7.16 3.43 40.07
C SER A 174 -5.98 2.47 39.87
N ASN A 175 -6.18 1.18 40.16
CA ASN A 175 -5.22 0.10 39.90
C ASN A 175 -4.54 0.22 38.52
N LYS A 176 -3.20 0.24 38.52
CA LYS A 176 -2.34 0.46 37.35
C LYS A 176 -1.93 -0.83 36.63
N SER A 177 -2.71 -1.90 36.75
CA SER A 177 -2.46 -3.23 36.15
C SER A 177 -2.14 -3.26 34.66
N GLY A 178 -2.58 -2.25 33.89
CA GLY A 178 -2.20 -2.10 32.49
C GLY A 178 -0.70 -1.87 32.30
N ILE A 179 -0.02 -1.21 33.25
CA ILE A 179 1.45 -1.06 33.24
C ILE A 179 2.10 -2.44 33.32
N CYS A 180 1.68 -3.27 34.27
CA CYS A 180 2.20 -4.64 34.41
C CYS A 180 1.96 -5.49 33.16
N THR A 181 0.84 -5.26 32.47
CA THR A 181 0.52 -5.94 31.20
C THR A 181 1.49 -5.54 30.09
N SER A 182 1.77 -4.24 29.95
CA SER A 182 2.76 -3.74 28.98
C SER A 182 4.18 -4.24 29.30
N LEU A 183 4.56 -4.30 30.59
CA LEU A 183 5.83 -4.89 31.03
C LEU A 183 5.91 -6.40 30.72
N ALA A 184 4.82 -7.15 30.91
CA ALA A 184 4.73 -8.58 30.56
C ALA A 184 4.93 -8.82 29.07
N ARG A 185 4.37 -7.97 28.21
CA ARG A 185 4.57 -8.03 26.75
C ARG A 185 6.01 -7.70 26.36
N SER A 186 6.63 -6.66 26.94
CA SER A 186 8.04 -6.34 26.70
C SER A 186 8.99 -7.41 27.22
N PHE A 187 8.72 -7.99 28.38
CA PHE A 187 9.47 -9.12 28.93
C PHE A 187 9.45 -10.34 27.99
N ALA A 188 8.27 -10.67 27.46
CA ALA A 188 8.12 -11.77 26.51
C ALA A 188 8.88 -11.53 25.20
N ASP A 189 8.86 -10.30 24.68
CA ASP A 189 9.62 -9.92 23.49
C ASP A 189 11.13 -9.92 23.72
N ILE A 190 11.62 -9.43 24.87
CA ILE A 190 13.04 -9.58 25.25
C ILE A 190 13.40 -11.07 25.25
N GLY A 191 12.55 -11.92 25.84
CA GLY A 191 12.75 -13.36 25.82
C GLY A 191 12.87 -13.94 24.41
N ASP A 192 12.05 -13.48 23.46
CA ASP A 192 12.13 -13.92 22.07
C ASP A 192 13.35 -13.37 21.32
N ILE A 193 13.81 -12.15 21.64
CA ILE A 193 15.07 -11.62 21.12
C ILE A 193 16.23 -12.53 21.56
N ILE A 194 16.35 -12.79 22.86
CA ILE A 194 17.44 -13.62 23.41
C ILE A 194 17.38 -15.05 22.86
N ARG A 195 16.18 -15.61 22.71
CA ARG A 195 15.99 -16.97 22.17
C ARG A 195 16.12 -17.09 20.65
N GLY A 196 16.29 -15.98 19.93
CA GLY A 196 16.35 -15.96 18.46
C GLY A 196 15.02 -16.32 17.79
N ARG A 197 13.90 -16.04 18.48
CA ARG A 197 12.51 -16.28 18.01
C ARG A 197 11.82 -15.01 17.52
N ASP A 198 12.35 -13.86 17.88
CA ASP A 198 11.76 -12.58 17.54
C ASP A 198 11.59 -12.42 16.01
N MET A 199 10.45 -11.90 15.59
CA MET A 199 10.07 -11.74 14.19
C MET A 199 10.36 -10.34 13.65
N PHE A 200 10.73 -9.38 14.49
CA PHE A 200 11.02 -8.01 14.07
C PHE A 200 12.46 -7.89 13.59
N LYS A 201 12.66 -7.25 12.43
CA LYS A 201 13.98 -6.97 11.84
C LYS A 201 14.32 -5.49 12.08
N SER A 202 14.82 -5.18 13.27
CA SER A 202 15.37 -3.85 13.56
C SER A 202 16.72 -3.67 12.85
N ASN A 203 17.67 -4.56 13.15
CA ASN A 203 19.01 -4.67 12.56
C ASN A 203 19.58 -6.07 12.84
N ASP A 204 20.66 -6.45 12.14
CA ASP A 204 21.28 -7.76 12.29
C ASP A 204 22.29 -7.84 13.46
N ASN A 205 22.68 -6.69 14.04
CA ASN A 205 23.74 -6.62 15.06
C ASN A 205 23.36 -7.35 16.34
N VAL A 206 22.11 -7.21 16.82
CA VAL A 206 21.62 -7.89 18.03
C VAL A 206 21.69 -9.41 17.86
N GLU A 207 21.14 -9.94 16.76
CA GLU A 207 21.11 -11.39 16.52
C GLU A 207 22.53 -11.96 16.32
N ASN A 208 23.37 -11.26 15.56
CA ASN A 208 24.76 -11.67 15.35
C ASN A 208 25.58 -11.63 16.65
N GLY A 209 25.38 -10.60 17.47
CA GLY A 209 25.97 -10.48 18.80
C GLY A 209 25.55 -11.61 19.74
N LEU A 210 24.26 -11.93 19.80
CA LEU A 210 23.75 -13.06 20.58
C LEU A 210 24.34 -14.38 20.10
N LYS A 211 24.40 -14.63 18.78
CA LYS A 211 25.06 -15.84 18.23
C LYS A 211 26.51 -15.96 18.68
N ALA A 212 27.26 -14.85 18.64
CA ALA A 212 28.65 -14.81 19.06
C ALA A 212 28.81 -15.13 20.56
N VAL A 213 28.00 -14.51 21.42
CA VAL A 213 28.04 -14.74 22.87
C VAL A 213 27.63 -16.18 23.22
N PHE A 214 26.56 -16.70 22.64
CA PHE A 214 26.13 -18.08 22.91
C PHE A 214 27.14 -19.11 22.40
N LYS A 215 27.88 -18.84 21.32
CA LYS A 215 29.01 -19.67 20.88
C LYS A 215 30.11 -19.74 21.94
N LYS A 216 30.45 -18.61 22.56
CA LYS A 216 31.45 -18.55 23.65
C LYS A 216 30.98 -19.26 24.91
N ILE A 217 29.73 -19.05 25.32
CA ILE A 217 29.11 -19.76 26.44
C ILE A 217 29.14 -21.27 26.19
N ASN A 218 28.74 -21.72 24.99
CA ASN A 218 28.76 -23.14 24.65
C ASN A 218 30.19 -23.73 24.70
N LYS A 219 31.20 -22.98 24.22
CA LYS A 219 32.60 -23.40 24.35
C LYS A 219 33.01 -23.57 25.83
N GLY A 220 32.61 -22.66 26.71
CA GLY A 220 32.88 -22.75 28.15
C GLY A 220 32.17 -23.92 28.84
N LEU A 221 30.96 -24.27 28.40
CA LEU A 221 30.24 -25.46 28.86
C LEU A 221 30.94 -26.74 28.41
N ASN A 222 31.38 -26.80 27.15
CA ASN A 222 32.11 -27.95 26.62
C ASN A 222 33.43 -28.19 27.36
N THR A 223 34.16 -27.11 27.69
CA THR A 223 35.38 -27.23 28.53
C THR A 223 35.09 -27.74 29.95
N SER A 224 33.85 -27.58 30.42
CA SER A 224 33.37 -28.11 31.70
C SER A 224 32.73 -29.51 31.57
N GLY A 225 32.84 -30.17 30.41
CA GLY A 225 32.29 -31.50 30.14
C GLY A 225 30.81 -31.52 29.74
N ILE A 226 30.16 -30.37 29.54
CA ILE A 226 28.72 -30.27 29.22
C ILE A 226 28.53 -30.07 27.72
N ASN A 227 28.17 -31.14 27.01
CA ASN A 227 28.01 -31.15 25.55
C ASN A 227 26.53 -31.16 25.08
N ASP A 228 25.56 -31.14 26.00
CA ASP A 228 24.12 -31.28 25.72
C ASP A 228 23.53 -30.20 24.79
N TYR A 229 24.25 -29.11 24.58
CA TYR A 229 23.81 -27.91 23.90
C TYR A 229 24.54 -27.60 22.59
N ASN A 230 25.42 -28.51 22.15
CA ASN A 230 26.11 -28.37 20.87
C ASN A 230 25.10 -28.26 19.71
N ASP A 231 25.32 -27.27 18.83
CA ASP A 231 24.48 -27.02 17.65
C ASP A 231 25.38 -26.69 16.45
N GLU A 232 25.36 -27.58 15.46
CA GLU A 232 26.12 -27.45 14.21
C GLU A 232 25.68 -26.25 13.37
N ASN A 233 24.43 -25.79 13.53
CA ASN A 233 23.89 -24.65 12.79
C ASN A 233 24.28 -23.29 13.40
N GLY A 234 24.93 -23.28 14.56
CA GLY A 234 25.39 -22.06 15.24
C GLY A 234 24.28 -21.11 15.72
N ASN A 235 23.02 -21.55 15.79
CA ASN A 235 21.92 -20.74 16.31
C ASN A 235 21.70 -20.97 17.81
N TYR A 236 22.10 -22.13 18.33
CA TYR A 236 22.08 -22.51 19.74
C TYR A 236 20.69 -22.45 20.38
N TYR A 237 19.60 -22.70 19.63
CA TYR A 237 18.23 -22.52 20.13
C TYR A 237 17.94 -23.27 21.44
N LYS A 238 18.45 -24.50 21.60
CA LYS A 238 18.32 -25.29 22.84
C LYS A 238 19.05 -24.64 24.02
N LEU A 239 20.27 -24.14 23.81
CA LEU A 239 21.06 -23.43 24.82
C LEU A 239 20.37 -22.12 25.23
N ARG A 240 19.92 -21.34 24.24
CA ARG A 240 19.24 -20.06 24.47
C ARG A 240 17.94 -20.23 25.26
N GLU A 241 17.16 -21.27 24.96
CA GLU A 241 15.96 -21.61 25.73
C GLU A 241 16.30 -21.97 27.19
N ALA A 242 17.32 -22.82 27.40
CA ALA A 242 17.76 -23.21 28.74
C ALA A 242 18.29 -22.02 29.54
N TRP A 243 19.05 -21.13 28.88
CA TRP A 243 19.56 -19.89 29.47
C TRP A 243 18.42 -18.95 29.88
N TRP A 244 17.41 -18.77 29.03
CA TRP A 244 16.24 -17.96 29.37
C TRP A 244 15.49 -18.53 30.58
N ILE A 245 15.24 -19.86 30.60
CA ILE A 245 14.60 -20.54 31.74
C ILE A 245 15.37 -20.30 33.05
N ALA A 246 16.71 -20.30 33.01
CA ALA A 246 17.54 -20.09 34.17
C ALA A 246 17.51 -18.63 34.68
N ASN A 247 17.33 -17.64 33.82
CA ASN A 247 17.54 -16.23 34.15
C ASN A 247 16.30 -15.33 34.12
N ARG A 248 15.17 -15.81 33.58
CA ARG A 248 13.95 -15.00 33.36
C ARG A 248 13.40 -14.32 34.62
N ASP A 249 13.61 -14.89 35.80
CA ASP A 249 13.26 -14.29 37.09
C ASP A 249 14.05 -13.00 37.37
N GLN A 250 15.35 -13.00 37.09
CA GLN A 250 16.22 -11.83 37.25
C GLN A 250 15.83 -10.74 36.24
N VAL A 251 15.48 -11.14 35.02
CA VAL A 251 15.00 -10.22 33.97
C VAL A 251 13.66 -9.59 34.35
N TRP A 252 12.74 -10.35 34.95
CA TRP A 252 11.48 -9.79 35.48
C TRP A 252 11.73 -8.80 36.61
N LYS A 253 12.66 -9.11 37.52
CA LYS A 253 13.03 -8.19 38.60
C LYS A 253 13.58 -6.86 38.03
N ALA A 254 14.45 -6.92 37.02
CA ALA A 254 14.99 -5.72 36.37
C ALA A 254 13.92 -4.89 35.65
N ILE A 255 13.04 -5.50 34.83
CA ILE A 255 12.01 -4.76 34.08
C ILE A 255 10.93 -4.13 34.97
N THR A 256 10.81 -4.59 36.22
CA THR A 256 9.83 -4.08 37.19
C THR A 256 10.44 -3.11 38.22
N CYS A 257 11.72 -2.74 38.10
CA CYS A 257 12.40 -1.83 39.03
C CYS A 257 11.64 -0.50 39.24
N ASP A 258 11.11 0.09 38.17
CA ASP A 258 10.39 1.37 38.22
C ASP A 258 8.87 1.22 38.22
N ALA A 259 8.34 -0.01 38.33
CA ALA A 259 6.90 -0.21 38.35
C ALA A 259 6.26 0.48 39.58
N PRO A 260 5.05 1.06 39.48
CA PRO A 260 4.41 1.68 40.64
C PRO A 260 4.06 0.67 41.74
N ARG A 261 4.17 1.08 43.00
CA ARG A 261 3.86 0.21 44.16
C ARG A 261 2.41 -0.31 44.15
N ASP A 262 1.48 0.46 43.59
CA ASP A 262 0.04 0.15 43.48
C ASP A 262 -0.34 -0.55 42.16
N ALA A 263 0.66 -1.06 41.41
CA ALA A 263 0.44 -1.81 40.18
C ALA A 263 0.56 -3.31 40.45
N ASP A 264 -0.50 -4.07 40.16
CA ASP A 264 -0.51 -5.53 40.28
C ASP A 264 -0.80 -6.21 38.94
N TYR A 265 -0.17 -7.37 38.72
CA TYR A 265 -0.46 -8.20 37.55
C TYR A 265 -1.63 -9.13 37.83
N PHE A 266 -2.60 -9.22 36.93
CA PHE A 266 -3.78 -10.07 37.07
C PHE A 266 -3.95 -10.96 35.84
N ARG A 267 -4.26 -12.24 36.08
CA ARG A 267 -4.67 -13.21 35.06
C ARG A 267 -5.78 -14.12 35.57
N ASN A 268 -6.72 -14.47 34.70
CA ASN A 268 -7.79 -15.41 35.03
C ASN A 268 -7.34 -16.84 34.71
N VAL A 269 -7.43 -17.74 35.69
CA VAL A 269 -6.98 -19.15 35.53
C VAL A 269 -8.12 -20.03 35.04
N SER A 270 -9.31 -19.81 35.57
CA SER A 270 -10.57 -20.45 35.17
C SER A 270 -11.69 -19.56 35.70
N GLY A 271 -12.88 -19.53 35.09
CA GLY A 271 -13.88 -18.46 35.25
C GLY A 271 -14.07 -17.83 36.65
N ASN A 272 -13.93 -18.58 37.76
CA ASN A 272 -14.06 -18.05 39.12
C ASN A 272 -12.73 -17.83 39.88
N MET A 273 -11.58 -18.24 39.32
CA MET A 273 -10.28 -18.22 39.97
C MET A 273 -9.31 -17.25 39.28
N LYS A 274 -8.98 -16.15 39.95
CA LYS A 274 -8.01 -15.16 39.49
C LYS A 274 -6.68 -15.31 40.23
N ALA A 275 -5.58 -15.25 39.50
CA ALA A 275 -4.24 -15.12 40.07
C ALA A 275 -3.81 -13.66 39.99
N PHE A 276 -3.14 -13.17 41.04
CA PHE A 276 -2.65 -11.80 41.14
C PHE A 276 -1.36 -11.72 41.94
N THR A 277 -0.58 -10.67 41.72
CA THR A 277 0.57 -10.31 42.58
C THR A 277 0.07 -9.65 43.86
N SER A 278 0.74 -9.89 44.98
CA SER A 278 0.26 -9.53 46.32
C SER A 278 1.10 -8.44 47.02
N GLN A 279 2.30 -8.18 46.54
CA GLN A 279 3.26 -7.22 47.12
C GLN A 279 3.40 -5.94 46.28
N GLY A 280 2.53 -5.73 45.28
CA GLY A 280 2.61 -4.58 44.39
C GLY A 280 3.79 -4.64 43.43
N GLN A 281 4.05 -3.51 42.73
CA GLN A 281 5.18 -3.36 41.81
C GLN A 281 5.27 -4.49 40.77
N CYS A 282 4.11 -4.94 40.28
CA CYS A 282 3.98 -6.04 39.33
C CYS A 282 4.68 -7.35 39.78
N GLY A 283 4.76 -7.59 41.09
CA GLY A 283 5.39 -8.78 41.66
C GLY A 283 6.92 -8.74 41.67
N HIS A 284 7.53 -7.54 41.68
CA HIS A 284 8.99 -7.35 41.70
C HIS A 284 9.70 -8.16 42.80
N LYS A 285 9.10 -8.26 43.99
CA LYS A 285 9.62 -9.02 45.15
C LYS A 285 9.10 -10.45 45.25
N GLU A 286 8.20 -10.87 44.34
CA GLU A 286 7.56 -12.20 44.37
C GLU A 286 8.24 -13.20 43.42
N THR A 287 9.30 -12.78 42.71
CA THR A 287 10.00 -13.59 41.70
C THR A 287 10.68 -14.83 42.25
N GLU A 288 10.99 -14.85 43.56
CA GLU A 288 11.59 -16.02 44.23
C GLU A 288 10.66 -17.24 44.21
N ARG A 289 9.34 -17.03 44.06
CA ARG A 289 8.34 -18.10 43.90
C ARG A 289 8.13 -18.44 42.42
N ASP A 290 7.69 -17.47 41.62
CA ASP A 290 7.63 -17.55 40.16
C ASP A 290 7.43 -16.15 39.56
N VAL A 291 7.79 -15.96 38.30
CA VAL A 291 7.39 -14.77 37.53
C VAL A 291 5.87 -14.84 37.28
N PRO A 292 5.10 -13.75 37.50
CA PRO A 292 3.64 -13.79 37.49
C PRO A 292 3.00 -14.01 36.10
N THR A 293 3.77 -13.85 35.03
CA THR A 293 3.35 -14.05 33.63
C THR A 293 4.08 -15.25 32.98
N TYR A 294 3.39 -15.84 32.00
CA TYR A 294 3.86 -16.89 31.10
C TYR A 294 3.77 -16.48 29.63
N LEU A 295 3.58 -15.18 29.34
CA LEU A 295 3.56 -14.65 27.97
C LEU A 295 4.85 -14.96 27.20
N ASP A 296 6.00 -15.05 27.88
CA ASP A 296 7.26 -15.49 27.25
C ASP A 296 7.22 -16.95 26.74
N TYR A 297 6.18 -17.72 27.05
CA TYR A 297 5.93 -19.04 26.47
C TYR A 297 4.74 -19.08 25.51
N VAL A 298 4.22 -17.93 25.09
CA VAL A 298 3.21 -17.78 24.06
C VAL A 298 3.87 -17.38 22.73
N PRO A 299 3.49 -17.94 21.57
CA PRO A 299 4.02 -17.50 20.28
C PRO A 299 3.88 -15.99 20.06
N GLN A 300 4.94 -15.34 19.60
CA GLN A 300 5.01 -13.87 19.49
C GLN A 300 3.88 -13.28 18.65
N TYR A 301 3.53 -13.92 17.52
CA TYR A 301 2.42 -13.51 16.67
C TYR A 301 1.10 -13.36 17.46
N LEU A 302 0.74 -14.37 18.27
CA LEU A 302 -0.50 -14.34 19.06
C LEU A 302 -0.49 -13.22 20.11
N ARG A 303 0.67 -12.94 20.71
CA ARG A 303 0.81 -11.83 21.66
C ARG A 303 0.65 -10.47 20.98
N TRP A 304 1.25 -10.30 19.81
CA TRP A 304 1.11 -9.07 19.04
C TRP A 304 -0.32 -8.86 18.54
N PHE A 305 -1.03 -9.92 18.16
CA PHE A 305 -2.42 -9.82 17.74
C PHE A 305 -3.38 -9.50 18.89
N GLU A 306 -3.12 -10.07 20.08
CA GLU A 306 -3.81 -9.69 21.32
C GLU A 306 -3.53 -8.23 21.71
N GLU A 307 -2.27 -7.79 21.65
CA GLU A 307 -1.89 -6.40 21.91
C GLU A 307 -2.52 -5.43 20.89
N TRP A 308 -2.58 -5.82 19.62
CA TRP A 308 -3.26 -5.08 18.56
C TRP A 308 -4.74 -4.86 18.89
N ALA A 309 -5.47 -5.90 19.30
CA ALA A 309 -6.89 -5.79 19.60
C ALA A 309 -7.17 -4.86 20.79
N GLU A 310 -6.40 -4.98 21.87
CA GLU A 310 -6.52 -4.10 23.04
C GLU A 310 -6.19 -2.63 22.70
N GLU A 311 -5.12 -2.38 21.95
CA GLU A 311 -4.73 -1.02 21.55
C GLU A 311 -5.69 -0.42 20.53
N PHE A 312 -6.21 -1.22 19.59
CA PHE A 312 -7.27 -0.81 18.67
C PHE A 312 -8.49 -0.33 19.45
N CYS A 313 -8.99 -1.12 20.41
CA CYS A 313 -10.17 -0.77 21.19
C CYS A 313 -9.95 0.50 22.04
N ARG A 314 -8.77 0.66 22.65
CA ARG A 314 -8.39 1.87 23.38
C ARG A 314 -8.37 3.10 22.46
N LYS A 315 -7.63 3.02 21.34
CA LYS A 315 -7.49 4.14 20.39
C LYS A 315 -8.81 4.48 19.71
N LYS A 316 -9.65 3.48 19.40
CA LYS A 316 -10.99 3.71 18.83
C LYS A 316 -11.83 4.58 19.76
N LYS A 317 -11.83 4.27 21.06
CA LYS A 317 -12.55 5.08 22.06
C LYS A 317 -12.05 6.53 22.09
N ASP A 318 -10.74 6.73 22.14
CA ASP A 318 -10.13 8.07 22.17
C ASP A 318 -10.48 8.87 20.90
N LYS A 319 -10.42 8.24 19.73
CA LYS A 319 -10.76 8.89 18.45
C LYS A 319 -12.25 9.16 18.30
N LEU A 320 -13.12 8.26 18.73
CA LEU A 320 -14.57 8.49 18.75
C LEU A 320 -14.95 9.67 19.66
N ASN A 321 -14.27 9.83 20.79
CA ASN A 321 -14.48 11.00 21.66
C ASN A 321 -14.09 12.30 20.96
N LYS A 322 -12.93 12.34 20.28
CA LYS A 322 -12.49 13.51 19.50
C LYS A 322 -13.45 13.86 18.38
N VAL A 323 -13.92 12.86 17.65
CA VAL A 323 -14.95 13.02 16.62
C VAL A 323 -16.23 13.57 17.22
N LYS A 324 -16.73 13.00 18.33
CA LYS A 324 -17.93 13.48 19.01
C LYS A 324 -17.79 14.94 19.40
N GLU A 325 -16.72 15.30 20.12
CA GLU A 325 -16.45 16.68 20.57
C GLU A 325 -16.36 17.68 19.41
N ALA A 326 -15.87 17.24 18.25
CA ALA A 326 -15.77 18.10 17.07
C ALA A 326 -17.09 18.22 16.29
N CYS A 327 -17.98 17.24 16.36
CA CYS A 327 -19.15 17.12 15.50
C CYS A 327 -20.50 17.32 16.22
N ARG A 328 -20.59 17.00 17.51
CA ARG A 328 -21.84 16.96 18.28
C ARG A 328 -21.66 17.54 19.68
N ASP A 329 -22.35 18.63 19.94
CA ASP A 329 -22.52 19.22 21.28
C ASP A 329 -23.87 19.96 21.30
N ASP A 330 -24.93 19.23 21.66
CA ASP A 330 -26.30 19.74 21.65
C ASP A 330 -26.46 20.96 22.58
N SER A 331 -25.70 20.99 23.69
CA SER A 331 -25.71 22.12 24.65
C SER A 331 -25.21 23.43 24.02
N LYS A 332 -24.39 23.33 22.97
CA LYS A 332 -23.84 24.47 22.22
C LYS A 332 -24.43 24.62 20.83
N GLY A 333 -25.49 23.89 20.48
CA GLY A 333 -26.06 23.88 19.13
C GLY A 333 -25.04 23.47 18.06
N LEU A 334 -24.15 22.53 18.39
CA LEU A 334 -23.16 22.00 17.47
C LEU A 334 -23.66 20.69 16.86
N TYR A 335 -24.10 20.74 15.61
CA TYR A 335 -24.48 19.54 14.85
C TYR A 335 -23.88 19.63 13.44
N CYS A 336 -22.70 19.06 13.25
CA CYS A 336 -21.94 19.14 12.00
C CYS A 336 -21.94 17.82 11.23
N SER A 337 -22.00 17.87 9.90
CA SER A 337 -21.84 16.66 9.08
C SER A 337 -20.37 16.29 8.87
N HIS A 338 -20.15 15.05 8.43
CA HIS A 338 -18.89 14.60 7.83
C HIS A 338 -18.28 15.65 6.91
N ASN A 339 -19.05 16.20 5.96
CA ASN A 339 -18.55 17.14 4.95
C ASN A 339 -18.34 18.58 5.48
N GLY A 340 -18.44 18.77 6.80
CA GLY A 340 -18.22 20.05 7.46
C GLY A 340 -19.37 21.05 7.31
N TYR A 341 -20.58 20.58 6.98
CA TYR A 341 -21.78 21.42 6.97
C TYR A 341 -22.41 21.52 8.35
N ASP A 342 -22.94 22.70 8.67
CA ASP A 342 -23.76 22.97 9.85
C ASP A 342 -25.19 22.51 9.57
N CYS A 343 -25.60 21.42 10.22
CA CYS A 343 -26.87 20.77 9.92
C CYS A 343 -28.09 21.52 10.44
N GLU A 344 -27.92 22.53 11.28
CA GLU A 344 -29.01 23.41 11.68
C GLU A 344 -29.46 24.29 10.50
N LYS A 345 -28.49 24.74 9.70
CA LYS A 345 -28.69 25.65 8.55
C LYS A 345 -28.73 24.94 7.21
N THR A 346 -28.19 23.72 7.14
CA THR A 346 -28.11 22.91 5.94
C THR A 346 -29.40 22.13 5.72
N ILE A 347 -29.93 22.19 4.50
CA ILE A 347 -31.10 21.45 4.05
C ILE A 347 -30.67 20.69 2.79
N GLY A 348 -30.26 19.43 2.98
CA GLY A 348 -29.71 18.59 1.92
C GLY A 348 -30.70 18.37 0.78
N LYS A 349 -31.99 18.22 1.09
CA LYS A 349 -33.06 17.98 0.12
C LYS A 349 -33.17 19.07 -0.95
N ILE A 350 -32.91 20.32 -0.57
CA ILE A 350 -32.95 21.48 -1.47
C ILE A 350 -31.57 22.01 -1.85
N ARG A 351 -30.50 21.23 -1.62
CA ARG A 351 -29.11 21.61 -1.93
C ARG A 351 -28.64 22.91 -1.28
N LYS A 352 -29.27 23.30 -0.16
CA LYS A 352 -28.83 24.45 0.65
C LYS A 352 -27.78 23.98 1.63
N PHE A 353 -26.51 24.07 1.25
CA PHE A 353 -25.40 23.67 2.10
C PHE A 353 -24.80 24.87 2.81
N CYS A 354 -24.89 24.88 4.14
CA CYS A 354 -24.34 25.96 4.94
C CYS A 354 -23.15 25.44 5.73
N ARG A 355 -21.97 25.97 5.43
CA ARG A 355 -20.75 25.67 6.18
C ARG A 355 -20.61 26.63 7.35
N ALA A 356 -20.05 26.14 8.44
CA ALA A 356 -19.55 26.99 9.52
C ALA A 356 -18.10 26.61 9.82
N SER A 357 -17.26 27.60 10.17
CA SER A 357 -15.86 27.35 10.55
C SER A 357 -15.76 26.32 11.68
N LYS A 358 -16.71 26.33 12.63
CA LYS A 358 -16.89 25.32 13.69
C LYS A 358 -17.00 23.88 13.16
N CYS A 359 -17.65 23.67 12.01
CA CYS A 359 -17.85 22.35 11.42
C CYS A 359 -16.68 21.86 10.55
N THR A 360 -15.73 22.72 10.20
CA THR A 360 -14.48 22.27 9.55
C THR A 360 -13.68 21.34 10.46
N LYS A 361 -13.74 21.55 11.79
CA LYS A 361 -13.10 20.66 12.77
C LYS A 361 -13.70 19.25 12.68
N CYS A 362 -15.04 19.13 12.62
CA CYS A 362 -15.74 17.86 12.47
C CYS A 362 -15.25 17.07 11.24
N ASN A 363 -15.26 17.70 10.06
CA ASN A 363 -14.77 17.06 8.84
C ASN A 363 -13.35 16.50 8.97
N ASN A 364 -12.46 17.29 9.57
CA ASN A 364 -11.07 16.87 9.74
C ASN A 364 -10.93 15.68 10.71
N GLU A 365 -11.66 15.68 11.83
CA GLU A 365 -11.63 14.53 12.77
C GLU A 365 -12.28 13.29 12.15
N CYS A 366 -13.36 13.46 11.38
CA CYS A 366 -14.03 12.36 10.69
C CYS A 366 -13.14 11.70 9.63
N LEU A 367 -12.55 12.49 8.74
CA LEU A 367 -11.61 11.98 7.74
C LEU A 367 -10.37 11.33 8.38
N GLY A 368 -9.87 11.90 9.48
CA GLY A 368 -8.78 11.32 10.26
C GLY A 368 -9.15 9.99 10.93
N TYR A 369 -10.36 9.88 11.48
CA TYR A 369 -10.89 8.64 12.06
C TYR A 369 -11.08 7.57 10.99
N GLU A 370 -11.63 7.93 9.83
CA GLU A 370 -11.85 7.03 8.70
C GLU A 370 -10.51 6.49 8.16
N ASN A 371 -9.54 7.37 7.88
CA ASN A 371 -8.21 6.92 7.47
C ASN A 371 -7.60 5.93 8.48
N TRP A 372 -7.70 6.24 9.77
CA TRP A 372 -7.25 5.34 10.81
C TRP A 372 -8.00 4.00 10.81
N ILE A 373 -9.34 3.99 10.74
CA ILE A 373 -10.14 2.75 10.81
C ILE A 373 -9.86 1.81 9.63
N ASN A 374 -9.65 2.35 8.43
CA ASN A 374 -9.28 1.57 7.25
C ASN A 374 -7.87 0.96 7.35
N ASN A 375 -6.90 1.70 7.90
CA ASN A 375 -5.58 1.15 8.17
C ASN A 375 -5.67 0.01 9.20
N GLN A 376 -6.49 0.17 10.25
CA GLN A 376 -6.73 -0.89 11.23
C GLN A 376 -7.42 -2.11 10.60
N LEU A 377 -8.36 -1.93 9.68
CA LEU A 377 -8.97 -3.03 8.92
C LEU A 377 -7.92 -3.82 8.13
N THR A 378 -7.00 -3.11 7.46
CA THR A 378 -5.92 -3.75 6.70
C THR A 378 -4.98 -4.55 7.61
N GLU A 379 -4.60 -3.99 8.77
CA GLU A 379 -3.79 -4.69 9.77
C GLU A 379 -4.51 -5.93 10.33
N PHE A 380 -5.83 -5.82 10.56
CA PHE A 380 -6.68 -6.91 11.02
C PHE A 380 -6.73 -8.06 10.01
N GLU A 381 -6.98 -7.76 8.73
CA GLU A 381 -7.06 -8.78 7.68
C GLU A 381 -5.76 -9.55 7.53
N LYS A 382 -4.61 -8.85 7.53
CA LYS A 382 -3.28 -9.47 7.48
C LYS A 382 -3.05 -10.42 8.65
N GLN A 383 -3.40 -10.00 9.86
CA GLN A 383 -3.23 -10.82 11.06
C GLN A 383 -4.23 -11.99 11.09
N LYS A 384 -5.45 -11.81 10.60
CA LYS A 384 -6.42 -12.88 10.47
C LYS A 384 -5.94 -13.98 9.51
N GLU A 385 -5.46 -13.61 8.33
CA GLU A 385 -4.84 -14.55 7.38
C GLU A 385 -3.62 -15.24 7.99
N LYS A 386 -2.84 -14.53 8.81
CA LYS A 386 -1.70 -15.09 9.53
C LYS A 386 -2.14 -16.16 10.53
N TYR A 387 -3.24 -15.95 11.25
CA TYR A 387 -3.80 -16.94 12.18
C TYR A 387 -4.15 -18.23 11.44
N GLU A 388 -4.90 -18.10 10.34
CA GLU A 388 -5.34 -19.21 9.51
C GLU A 388 -4.15 -19.98 8.92
N SER A 389 -3.08 -19.28 8.56
CA SER A 389 -1.85 -19.90 8.09
C SER A 389 -1.15 -20.70 9.20
N GLU A 390 -0.91 -20.11 10.38
CA GLU A 390 -0.18 -20.76 11.47
C GLU A 390 -0.95 -21.94 12.08
N ILE A 391 -2.28 -21.83 12.21
CA ILE A 391 -3.10 -22.92 12.76
C ILE A 391 -3.10 -24.15 11.84
N ASN A 392 -3.09 -23.93 10.51
CA ASN A 392 -3.10 -24.99 9.50
C ASN A 392 -1.69 -25.53 9.17
N ARG A 393 -0.63 -24.74 9.42
CA ARG A 393 0.76 -25.10 9.12
C ARG A 393 1.18 -26.47 9.67
N TYR A 394 0.59 -26.88 10.80
CA TYR A 394 0.94 -28.13 11.50
C TYR A 394 -0.04 -29.30 11.23
N ASN A 395 -1.04 -29.12 10.35
CA ASN A 395 -2.00 -30.18 9.97
C ASN A 395 -1.45 -31.13 8.88
N LEU A 396 -0.45 -30.71 8.10
CA LEU A 396 0.12 -31.52 7.02
C LEU A 396 1.19 -32.48 7.57
N SER A 397 0.91 -33.79 7.47
CA SER A 397 1.70 -34.92 8.00
C SER A 397 3.09 -35.12 7.37
N ILE A 398 3.67 -34.13 6.69
CA ILE A 398 4.89 -34.33 5.88
C ILE A 398 5.91 -33.20 6.18
N LYS A 399 6.94 -33.54 6.96
CA LYS A 399 8.29 -32.92 6.99
C LYS A 399 8.54 -31.56 7.69
N SER A 400 7.69 -31.04 8.58
CA SER A 400 7.93 -29.71 9.21
C SER A 400 8.78 -29.67 10.50
N ASN A 401 9.13 -30.80 11.12
CA ASN A 401 9.89 -30.82 12.38
C ASN A 401 11.43 -30.81 12.20
N LYS A 402 11.98 -29.92 11.37
CA LYS A 402 13.43 -29.87 11.14
C LYS A 402 14.23 -29.14 12.23
N ASN A 403 13.63 -28.18 12.97
CA ASN A 403 14.33 -27.39 13.99
C ASN A 403 13.56 -27.27 15.32
N PHE A 404 14.27 -26.88 16.38
CA PHE A 404 13.77 -26.77 17.76
C PHE A 404 12.55 -25.85 17.92
N ASN A 405 12.53 -24.72 17.20
CA ASN A 405 11.46 -23.72 17.32
C ASN A 405 10.16 -24.21 16.68
N ASP A 406 10.22 -24.92 15.55
CA ASP A 406 9.03 -25.46 14.89
C ASP A 406 8.30 -26.47 15.79
N LYS A 407 9.03 -27.30 16.55
CA LYS A 407 8.43 -28.22 17.54
C LYS A 407 7.73 -27.47 18.67
N TYR A 408 8.34 -26.40 19.18
CA TYR A 408 7.76 -25.56 20.22
C TYR A 408 6.44 -24.92 19.75
N TYR A 409 6.43 -24.31 18.57
CA TYR A 409 5.23 -23.67 18.02
C TYR A 409 4.12 -24.70 17.76
N LYS A 410 4.47 -25.86 17.19
CA LYS A 410 3.52 -26.97 17.00
C LYS A 410 2.81 -27.36 18.30
N GLU A 411 3.57 -27.59 19.37
CA GLU A 411 3.00 -27.97 20.67
C GLU A 411 2.02 -26.90 21.22
N PHE A 412 2.31 -25.62 21.02
CA PHE A 412 1.41 -24.54 21.44
C PHE A 412 0.13 -24.50 20.60
N TYR A 413 0.23 -24.56 19.27
CA TYR A 413 -0.95 -24.52 18.39
C TYR A 413 -1.81 -25.78 18.49
N ASP A 414 -1.21 -26.95 18.71
CA ASP A 414 -1.95 -28.19 19.00
C ASP A 414 -2.79 -28.02 20.28
N LYS A 415 -2.25 -27.39 21.32
CA LYS A 415 -3.00 -27.06 22.54
C LYS A 415 -4.10 -26.03 22.30
N LEU A 416 -3.81 -25.00 21.51
CA LEU A 416 -4.79 -23.98 21.14
C LEU A 416 -6.01 -24.61 20.41
N LYS A 417 -5.79 -25.61 19.56
CA LYS A 417 -6.86 -26.39 18.90
C LYS A 417 -7.69 -27.19 19.90
N VAL A 418 -7.03 -27.89 20.83
CA VAL A 418 -7.71 -28.67 21.89
C VAL A 418 -8.60 -27.78 22.76
N GLU A 419 -8.17 -26.55 23.05
CA GLU A 419 -8.96 -25.53 23.76
C GLU A 419 -10.09 -24.91 22.91
N LYS A 420 -10.44 -25.55 21.78
CA LYS A 420 -11.53 -25.19 20.85
C LYS A 420 -11.23 -24.02 19.92
N TYR A 421 -10.02 -23.47 19.87
CA TYR A 421 -9.68 -22.30 19.05
C TYR A 421 -9.05 -22.65 17.69
N GLU A 422 -9.36 -23.82 17.14
CA GLU A 422 -8.92 -24.24 15.79
C GLU A 422 -9.44 -23.30 14.69
N SER A 423 -10.64 -22.73 14.87
CA SER A 423 -11.20 -21.74 13.96
C SER A 423 -10.77 -20.33 14.35
N VAL A 424 -10.33 -19.54 13.36
CA VAL A 424 -10.00 -18.12 13.56
C VAL A 424 -11.16 -17.36 14.21
N ASN A 425 -12.40 -17.64 13.84
CA ASN A 425 -13.59 -16.95 14.37
C ASN A 425 -13.70 -17.06 15.90
N LYS A 426 -13.39 -18.23 16.46
CA LYS A 426 -13.45 -18.45 17.91
C LYS A 426 -12.34 -17.68 18.65
N PHE A 427 -11.18 -17.52 18.02
CA PHE A 427 -10.13 -16.68 18.59
C PHE A 427 -10.50 -15.18 18.49
N LEU A 428 -11.11 -14.75 17.38
CA LEU A 428 -11.61 -13.38 17.21
C LEU A 428 -12.71 -13.02 18.22
N GLU A 429 -13.54 -13.98 18.62
CA GLU A 429 -14.50 -13.80 19.73
C GLU A 429 -13.79 -13.50 21.06
N LEU A 430 -12.65 -14.14 21.34
CA LEU A 430 -11.85 -13.83 22.53
C LEU A 430 -11.27 -12.42 22.47
N LEU A 431 -10.73 -12.00 21.32
CA LEU A 431 -10.22 -10.64 21.12
C LEU A 431 -11.33 -9.60 21.34
N SER A 432 -12.56 -9.90 20.90
CA SER A 432 -13.72 -9.02 21.09
C SER A 432 -14.12 -8.88 22.57
N LYS A 433 -13.78 -9.88 23.40
CA LYS A 433 -14.07 -9.93 24.84
C LYS A 433 -12.99 -9.28 25.71
N GLU A 434 -11.93 -8.75 25.10
CA GLU A 434 -10.89 -8.04 25.81
C GLU A 434 -11.47 -6.82 26.57
N ASN A 435 -10.88 -6.50 27.72
CA ASN A 435 -11.49 -5.56 28.68
C ASN A 435 -11.62 -4.14 28.09
N LYS A 436 -10.72 -3.72 27.20
CA LYS A 436 -10.80 -2.42 26.52
C LYS A 436 -11.89 -2.40 25.44
N CYS A 437 -12.23 -3.55 24.87
CA CYS A 437 -13.24 -3.67 23.82
C CYS A 437 -14.68 -3.66 24.35
N LYS A 438 -14.89 -4.03 25.62
CA LYS A 438 -16.22 -4.07 26.25
C LYS A 438 -16.86 -2.68 26.52
N ASN A 439 -16.07 -1.63 26.71
CA ASN A 439 -16.54 -0.34 27.27
C ASN A 439 -16.12 0.88 26.43
N ILE A 440 -16.52 0.90 25.15
CA ILE A 440 -16.20 2.02 24.23
C ILE A 440 -17.09 3.26 24.48
N GLY A 441 -18.24 3.12 25.15
CA GLY A 441 -19.03 4.26 25.66
C GLY A 441 -19.88 4.99 24.62
N HIS A 442 -19.85 4.53 23.37
CA HIS A 442 -20.73 4.94 22.28
C HIS A 442 -21.60 3.72 21.95
N GLN A 443 -22.79 3.88 21.34
CA GLN A 443 -23.70 2.76 21.00
C GLN A 443 -23.07 1.72 20.04
N GLU A 444 -21.81 1.92 19.63
CA GLU A 444 -20.98 1.05 18.81
C GLU A 444 -20.40 -0.13 19.63
N LYS A 445 -20.78 -1.36 19.26
CA LYS A 445 -20.23 -2.62 19.82
C LYS A 445 -19.03 -3.08 19.00
N ILE A 446 -18.01 -3.64 19.66
CA ILE A 446 -16.90 -4.32 19.00
C ILE A 446 -17.22 -5.80 18.82
N ASP A 447 -17.11 -6.25 17.59
CA ASP A 447 -17.17 -7.64 17.19
C ASP A 447 -16.23 -7.88 16.01
N PHE A 448 -15.20 -8.71 16.21
CA PHE A 448 -14.26 -9.08 15.15
C PHE A 448 -14.73 -10.30 14.33
N ASN A 449 -15.88 -10.91 14.65
CA ASN A 449 -16.35 -12.15 14.02
C ASN A 449 -16.93 -11.94 12.59
N LYS A 450 -16.97 -13.03 11.82
CA LYS A 450 -17.10 -13.09 10.34
C LYS A 450 -18.39 -12.51 9.75
N SER A 451 -19.48 -12.36 10.51
CA SER A 451 -20.74 -11.80 10.00
C SER A 451 -20.82 -10.27 10.09
N ASP A 452 -20.07 -9.61 10.97
CA ASP A 452 -20.30 -8.21 11.33
C ASP A 452 -19.04 -7.34 11.57
N TYR A 453 -17.82 -7.85 11.36
CA TYR A 453 -16.62 -7.02 11.61
C TYR A 453 -16.61 -5.72 10.79
N LYS A 454 -17.31 -5.67 9.65
CA LYS A 454 -17.55 -4.43 8.89
C LYS A 454 -18.14 -3.31 9.76
N ASN A 455 -19.02 -3.62 10.71
CA ASN A 455 -19.55 -2.65 11.66
C ASN A 455 -18.48 -2.14 12.63
N THR A 456 -17.59 -3.03 13.08
CA THR A 456 -16.44 -2.68 13.94
C THR A 456 -15.49 -1.70 13.26
N PHE A 457 -15.25 -1.85 11.96
CA PHE A 457 -14.39 -0.94 11.19
C PHE A 457 -15.17 0.14 10.43
N SER A 458 -16.39 0.44 10.88
CA SER A 458 -17.26 1.38 10.20
C SER A 458 -17.05 2.84 10.63
N ARG A 459 -17.45 3.77 9.75
CA ARG A 459 -17.54 5.22 10.03
C ARG A 459 -18.31 5.50 11.34
N SER A 460 -17.90 6.52 12.09
CA SER A 460 -18.63 6.91 13.31
C SER A 460 -20.05 7.42 13.00
N GLN A 461 -21.00 7.18 13.91
CA GLN A 461 -22.34 7.78 13.86
C GLN A 461 -22.33 9.33 13.93
N TYR A 462 -21.27 9.94 14.45
CA TYR A 462 -21.14 11.40 14.49
C TYR A 462 -20.61 11.98 13.18
N CYS A 463 -20.02 11.13 12.34
CA CYS A 463 -19.55 11.43 11.00
C CYS A 463 -20.60 11.11 9.94
N GLN A 464 -21.89 11.20 10.28
CA GLN A 464 -22.93 11.09 9.26
C GLN A 464 -23.13 12.44 8.55
N VAL A 465 -23.75 12.38 7.38
CA VAL A 465 -24.16 13.59 6.66
C VAL A 465 -25.32 14.27 7.38
N CYS A 466 -25.64 15.52 7.00
CA CYS A 466 -26.80 16.18 7.59
C CYS A 466 -28.08 15.45 7.18
N PRO A 467 -29.08 15.35 8.08
CA PRO A 467 -30.41 14.91 7.69
C PRO A 467 -30.95 15.73 6.52
N ASP A 468 -31.83 15.15 5.70
CA ASP A 468 -32.32 15.79 4.46
C ASP A 468 -32.93 17.18 4.70
N CYS A 469 -33.66 17.34 5.80
CA CYS A 469 -34.23 18.63 6.21
C CYS A 469 -33.39 19.40 7.24
N GLY A 470 -32.21 18.90 7.58
CA GLY A 470 -31.38 19.42 8.67
C GLY A 470 -31.94 19.08 10.05
N VAL A 471 -31.43 19.76 11.07
CA VAL A 471 -31.84 19.62 12.47
C VAL A 471 -32.36 20.93 13.04
N GLU A 472 -33.16 20.82 14.09
CA GLU A 472 -33.56 21.92 14.95
C GLU A 472 -32.97 21.69 16.34
N CYS A 473 -32.21 22.66 16.84
CA CYS A 473 -31.59 22.60 18.16
C CYS A 473 -32.33 23.54 19.11
N THR A 474 -33.13 22.99 20.03
CA THR A 474 -33.90 23.75 21.03
C THR A 474 -33.66 23.17 22.42
N ASN A 475 -33.57 24.03 23.44
CA ASN A 475 -33.38 23.66 24.85
C ASN A 475 -32.24 22.66 25.10
N GLY A 476 -31.12 22.82 24.37
CA GLY A 476 -29.94 21.94 24.50
C GLY A 476 -30.12 20.53 23.93
N GLN A 477 -31.10 20.32 23.05
CA GLN A 477 -31.30 19.08 22.28
C GLN A 477 -31.43 19.38 20.79
N CYS A 478 -30.77 18.60 19.95
CA CYS A 478 -30.93 18.69 18.49
C CYS A 478 -31.76 17.51 17.97
N LYS A 479 -32.82 17.80 17.20
CA LYS A 479 -33.69 16.79 16.58
C LYS A 479 -33.79 17.00 15.07
N GLU A 480 -33.92 15.92 14.32
CA GLU A 480 -34.12 16.00 12.87
C GLU A 480 -35.45 16.67 12.52
N LYS A 481 -35.44 17.59 11.54
CA LYS A 481 -36.65 18.25 11.07
C LYS A 481 -37.49 17.28 10.23
N LYS A 482 -38.79 17.23 10.49
CA LYS A 482 -39.73 16.40 9.72
C LYS A 482 -39.98 17.01 8.34
N ASP A 483 -40.03 16.16 7.33
CA ASP A 483 -40.40 16.55 5.96
C ASP A 483 -41.90 16.45 5.74
N VAL A 484 -42.64 17.48 6.19
CA VAL A 484 -44.11 17.45 6.22
C VAL A 484 -44.72 17.78 4.84
N ASP A 485 -44.02 18.55 4.01
CA ASP A 485 -44.52 19.08 2.73
C ASP A 485 -43.73 18.60 1.50
N GLY A 486 -42.76 17.70 1.69
CA GLY A 486 -41.89 17.18 0.64
C GLY A 486 -40.75 18.12 0.25
N ASN A 487 -40.65 19.32 0.82
CA ASN A 487 -39.64 20.34 0.51
C ASN A 487 -39.01 20.97 1.77
N CYS A 488 -39.12 20.31 2.93
CA CYS A 488 -38.60 20.82 4.20
C CYS A 488 -39.09 22.25 4.52
N GLY A 489 -40.32 22.59 4.13
CA GLY A 489 -40.94 23.91 4.36
C GLY A 489 -40.60 25.02 3.36
N ASN A 490 -39.80 24.76 2.31
CA ASN A 490 -39.43 25.76 1.30
C ASN A 490 -40.19 25.56 -0.03
N LYS A 491 -41.29 26.31 -0.21
CA LYS A 491 -42.03 26.37 -1.48
C LYS A 491 -41.67 27.65 -2.24
N GLU A 492 -40.48 27.67 -2.84
CA GLU A 492 -40.09 28.78 -3.72
C GLU A 492 -40.63 28.54 -5.14
N THR A 493 -41.34 29.52 -5.71
CA THR A 493 -41.75 29.53 -7.11
C THR A 493 -40.81 30.42 -7.91
N TYR A 494 -40.42 29.98 -9.11
CA TYR A 494 -39.56 30.75 -10.01
C TYR A 494 -40.12 30.73 -11.42
N ASN A 495 -40.40 31.91 -11.95
CA ASN A 495 -40.80 32.13 -13.33
C ASN A 495 -39.57 32.64 -14.09
N PRO A 496 -38.99 31.86 -15.02
CA PRO A 496 -37.82 32.28 -15.77
C PRO A 496 -38.10 33.55 -16.59
N PRO A 497 -37.12 34.47 -16.73
CA PRO A 497 -37.26 35.62 -17.61
C PRO A 497 -37.50 35.20 -19.06
N SER A 498 -38.47 35.81 -19.75
CA SER A 498 -38.83 35.49 -21.14
C SER A 498 -37.74 35.83 -22.16
N ASP A 499 -36.80 36.70 -21.79
CA ASP A 499 -35.69 37.21 -22.61
C ASP A 499 -34.39 36.39 -22.48
N VAL A 500 -34.36 35.34 -21.64
CA VAL A 500 -33.14 34.59 -21.32
C VAL A 500 -33.29 33.10 -21.69
N SER A 501 -32.47 32.63 -22.63
CA SER A 501 -32.38 31.20 -22.95
C SER A 501 -31.56 30.44 -21.89
N PRO A 502 -32.04 29.28 -21.39
CA PRO A 502 -31.30 28.48 -20.43
C PRO A 502 -30.08 27.81 -21.06
N THR A 503 -29.05 27.57 -20.25
CA THR A 503 -28.00 26.59 -20.56
C THR A 503 -28.25 25.32 -19.75
N GLU A 504 -28.22 24.17 -20.41
CA GLU A 504 -28.30 22.87 -19.74
C GLU A 504 -26.90 22.44 -19.26
N ILE A 505 -26.79 22.09 -17.98
CA ILE A 505 -25.58 21.58 -17.35
C ILE A 505 -25.91 20.24 -16.69
N SER A 506 -25.25 19.19 -17.15
CA SER A 506 -25.34 17.85 -16.53
C SER A 506 -24.30 17.71 -15.44
N VAL A 507 -24.70 17.14 -14.30
CA VAL A 507 -23.84 16.94 -13.13
C VAL A 507 -23.99 15.50 -12.63
N LEU A 508 -22.90 14.72 -12.65
CA LEU A 508 -22.83 13.45 -11.94
C LEU A 508 -22.69 13.72 -10.44
N TYR A 509 -23.72 13.39 -9.69
CA TYR A 509 -23.78 13.63 -8.26
C TYR A 509 -23.77 12.31 -7.49
N SER A 510 -22.72 12.09 -6.71
CA SER A 510 -22.45 10.86 -5.95
C SER A 510 -23.36 10.66 -4.75
N GLY A 511 -24.12 11.67 -4.31
CA GLY A 511 -24.93 11.52 -3.11
C GLY A 511 -24.17 11.80 -1.82
N TYR A 512 -24.91 11.64 -0.72
CA TYR A 512 -24.38 11.78 0.64
C TYR A 512 -24.49 10.47 1.43
N LYS A 513 -24.87 9.38 0.76
CA LYS A 513 -25.02 8.05 1.39
C LYS A 513 -23.67 7.48 1.81
N ARG A 514 -23.72 6.56 2.76
CA ARG A 514 -22.60 5.95 3.49
C ARG A 514 -22.17 4.63 2.83
N ASP A 515 -21.92 4.68 1.52
CA ASP A 515 -21.40 3.56 0.74
C ASP A 515 -20.04 3.97 0.15
N ASP A 516 -19.21 3.03 -0.31
CA ASP A 516 -18.00 3.37 -1.06
C ASP A 516 -18.40 4.22 -2.28
N ILE A 517 -17.60 5.18 -2.72
CA ILE A 517 -17.95 6.06 -3.84
C ILE A 517 -18.23 5.26 -5.13
N SER A 518 -17.57 4.11 -5.31
CA SER A 518 -17.86 3.19 -6.41
C SER A 518 -19.21 2.49 -6.28
N GLU A 519 -19.71 2.28 -5.06
CA GLU A 519 -21.06 1.79 -4.78
C GLU A 519 -22.10 2.91 -4.95
N LYS A 520 -21.82 4.11 -4.43
CA LYS A 520 -22.65 5.31 -4.65
C LYS A 520 -22.89 5.62 -6.13
N LEU A 521 -21.87 5.36 -6.94
CA LEU A 521 -21.86 5.58 -8.38
C LEU A 521 -22.05 4.29 -9.17
N GLU A 522 -22.49 3.18 -8.57
CA GLU A 522 -22.46 1.86 -9.21
C GLU A 522 -23.18 1.84 -10.57
N THR A 523 -24.32 2.54 -10.67
CA THR A 523 -25.08 2.64 -11.93
C THR A 523 -24.25 3.32 -13.02
N PHE A 524 -23.60 4.43 -12.69
CA PHE A 524 -22.68 5.14 -13.59
C PHE A 524 -21.43 4.31 -13.91
N CYS A 525 -20.86 3.63 -12.90
CA CYS A 525 -19.69 2.78 -13.07
C CYS A 525 -19.95 1.65 -14.08
N ARG A 526 -21.17 1.07 -14.06
CA ARG A 526 -21.58 0.00 -14.98
C ARG A 526 -21.80 0.55 -16.38
N ASP A 527 -22.57 1.62 -16.52
CA ASP A 527 -22.89 2.24 -17.80
C ASP A 527 -22.88 3.77 -17.72
N PRO A 528 -21.78 4.43 -18.13
CA PRO A 528 -21.66 5.88 -18.14
C PRO A 528 -22.61 6.57 -19.14
N THR A 529 -23.04 5.85 -20.19
CA THR A 529 -23.86 6.42 -21.26
C THR A 529 -25.35 6.48 -20.91
N ASN A 530 -25.73 5.83 -19.81
CA ASN A 530 -27.10 5.82 -19.33
C ASN A 530 -27.47 7.15 -18.66
N ASN A 531 -28.00 8.07 -19.45
CA ASN A 531 -28.52 9.37 -19.01
C ASN A 531 -29.71 9.28 -18.03
N LYS A 532 -30.27 8.08 -17.80
CA LYS A 532 -31.31 7.83 -16.78
C LYS A 532 -30.73 7.36 -15.43
N SER A 533 -29.42 7.43 -15.23
CA SER A 533 -28.82 7.06 -13.95
C SER A 533 -29.32 7.98 -12.82
N LYS A 534 -29.65 7.41 -11.65
CA LYS A 534 -30.12 8.15 -10.46
C LYS A 534 -29.14 9.23 -9.97
N ASN A 535 -27.88 9.18 -10.42
CA ASN A 535 -26.82 10.09 -10.04
C ASN A 535 -26.68 11.29 -10.98
N ASN A 536 -27.20 11.24 -12.21
CA ASN A 536 -27.07 12.32 -13.18
C ASN A 536 -28.17 13.37 -13.01
N GLU A 537 -27.82 14.56 -12.55
CA GLU A 537 -28.74 15.68 -12.44
C GLU A 537 -28.58 16.62 -13.65
N THR A 538 -29.67 16.89 -14.36
CA THR A 538 -29.69 17.92 -15.42
C THR A 538 -30.23 19.23 -14.85
N TRP A 539 -29.49 20.32 -15.02
CA TRP A 539 -29.82 21.64 -14.52
C TRP A 539 -29.99 22.65 -15.66
N LYS A 540 -31.11 23.37 -15.66
CA LYS A 540 -31.37 24.50 -16.55
C LYS A 540 -31.02 25.79 -15.83
N CYS A 541 -29.92 26.43 -16.21
CA CYS A 541 -29.42 27.65 -15.58
C CYS A 541 -29.72 28.88 -16.44
N TYR A 542 -30.26 29.91 -15.79
CA TYR A 542 -30.64 31.20 -16.38
C TYR A 542 -29.73 32.29 -15.80
N TYR A 543 -29.15 33.11 -16.65
CA TYR A 543 -28.30 34.23 -16.27
C TYR A 543 -28.90 35.53 -16.81
N LYS A 544 -29.23 36.48 -15.93
CA LYS A 544 -29.77 37.79 -16.34
C LYS A 544 -28.79 38.93 -16.05
N ASP A 545 -28.39 39.11 -14.79
CA ASP A 545 -27.37 40.09 -14.41
C ASP A 545 -26.59 39.65 -13.15
N SER A 546 -25.47 40.33 -12.86
CA SER A 546 -24.53 40.02 -11.77
C SER A 546 -24.90 40.61 -10.41
N TYR A 547 -25.89 41.50 -10.34
CA TYR A 547 -26.25 42.26 -9.14
C TYR A 547 -27.56 41.77 -8.49
N ASN A 548 -28.43 41.12 -9.26
CA ASN A 548 -29.78 40.75 -8.87
C ASN A 548 -29.96 39.22 -8.87
N ASN A 549 -29.60 38.61 -7.74
CA ASN A 549 -29.71 37.16 -7.50
C ASN A 549 -31.15 36.61 -7.59
N LYS A 550 -32.18 37.46 -7.71
CA LYS A 550 -33.58 37.03 -7.87
C LYS A 550 -33.87 36.41 -9.24
N ASN A 551 -33.14 36.80 -10.29
CA ASN A 551 -33.42 36.40 -11.69
C ASN A 551 -32.35 35.48 -12.32
N SER A 552 -31.28 35.17 -11.58
CA SER A 552 -30.21 34.27 -12.03
C SER A 552 -30.24 32.97 -11.23
N LYS A 553 -31.03 31.99 -11.68
CA LYS A 553 -31.29 30.72 -10.97
C LYS A 553 -31.06 29.50 -11.85
N CYS A 554 -30.82 28.35 -11.21
CA CYS A 554 -30.75 27.03 -11.83
C CYS A 554 -31.92 26.17 -11.34
N LEU A 555 -32.58 25.49 -12.29
CA LEU A 555 -33.68 24.56 -12.03
C LEU A 555 -33.23 23.14 -12.36
N ARG A 556 -33.37 22.22 -11.41
CA ARG A 556 -33.15 20.79 -11.69
C ARG A 556 -34.34 20.22 -12.43
N LYS A 557 -34.10 19.51 -13.53
CA LYS A 557 -35.13 18.77 -14.27
C LYS A 557 -35.56 17.56 -13.43
N ASN A 558 -36.87 17.37 -13.22
CA ASN A 558 -37.39 16.31 -12.36
C ASN A 558 -37.39 14.93 -13.04
N ASP A 559 -37.18 13.89 -12.23
CA ASP A 559 -37.70 12.54 -12.45
C ASP A 559 -39.21 12.52 -12.17
N GLU A 560 -39.96 11.64 -12.83
CA GLU A 560 -41.44 11.53 -12.80
C GLU A 560 -42.06 11.40 -11.39
N ASN A 561 -41.26 11.16 -10.34
CA ASN A 561 -41.70 10.92 -8.97
C ASN A 561 -41.51 12.09 -7.96
N ILE A 562 -40.99 13.26 -8.37
CA ILE A 562 -40.78 14.41 -7.46
C ILE A 562 -41.79 15.53 -7.77
N LYS A 563 -42.60 15.90 -6.76
CA LYS A 563 -43.72 16.85 -6.91
C LYS A 563 -43.33 18.32 -7.16
N ASN A 564 -42.09 18.74 -6.90
CA ASN A 564 -41.65 20.14 -7.04
C ASN A 564 -40.28 20.26 -7.72
N ASN A 565 -40.07 21.31 -8.53
CA ASN A 565 -38.76 21.61 -9.13
C ASN A 565 -37.81 22.14 -8.04
N LEU A 566 -36.58 21.63 -8.02
CA LEU A 566 -35.53 22.19 -7.17
C LEU A 566 -34.95 23.45 -7.82
N ILE A 567 -35.03 24.57 -7.10
CA ILE A 567 -34.57 25.89 -7.56
C ILE A 567 -33.46 26.37 -6.63
N ILE A 568 -32.31 26.73 -7.20
CA ILE A 568 -31.20 27.33 -6.46
C ILE A 568 -30.62 28.54 -7.20
N ASN A 569 -29.96 29.43 -6.47
CA ASN A 569 -29.25 30.56 -7.08
C ASN A 569 -28.00 30.08 -7.82
N LEU A 570 -27.58 30.86 -8.81
CA LEU A 570 -26.45 30.50 -9.66
C LEU A 570 -25.13 30.34 -8.89
N ASP A 571 -24.87 31.20 -7.90
CA ASP A 571 -23.71 31.08 -7.00
C ASP A 571 -23.73 29.77 -6.22
N THR A 572 -24.90 29.40 -5.69
CA THR A 572 -25.10 28.16 -4.92
C THR A 572 -24.87 26.93 -5.80
N PHE A 573 -25.27 26.96 -7.07
CA PHE A 573 -24.98 25.88 -8.02
C PHE A 573 -23.47 25.72 -8.26
N PHE A 574 -22.76 26.83 -8.48
CA PHE A 574 -21.31 26.79 -8.70
C PHE A 574 -20.56 26.23 -7.49
N GLU A 575 -20.90 26.72 -6.30
CA GLU A 575 -20.34 26.18 -5.05
C GLU A 575 -20.67 24.70 -4.85
N PHE A 576 -21.91 24.29 -5.13
CA PHE A 576 -22.34 22.91 -5.06
C PHE A 576 -21.48 22.00 -5.95
N TRP A 577 -21.27 22.38 -7.22
CA TRP A 577 -20.48 21.58 -8.15
C TRP A 577 -19.04 21.43 -7.69
N ILE A 578 -18.36 22.54 -7.36
CA ILE A 578 -16.96 22.55 -6.90
C ILE A 578 -16.82 21.70 -5.62
N ARG A 579 -17.72 21.89 -4.65
CA ARG A 579 -17.66 21.15 -3.38
C ARG A 579 -17.94 19.67 -3.57
N SER A 580 -18.90 19.30 -4.43
CA SER A 580 -19.16 17.90 -4.75
C SER A 580 -17.92 17.25 -5.39
N PHE A 581 -17.29 17.92 -6.36
CA PHE A 581 -16.08 17.44 -7.01
C PHE A 581 -14.91 17.23 -6.02
N LEU A 582 -14.67 18.19 -5.12
CA LEU A 582 -13.59 18.10 -4.13
C LEU A 582 -13.86 17.03 -3.07
N ASN A 583 -15.12 16.84 -2.65
CA ASN A 583 -15.49 15.78 -1.72
C ASN A 583 -15.33 14.40 -2.37
N ASP A 584 -15.83 14.22 -3.58
CA ASP A 584 -15.65 12.97 -4.34
C ASP A 584 -14.17 12.64 -4.54
N THR A 585 -13.33 13.66 -4.76
CA THR A 585 -11.88 13.48 -4.87
C THR A 585 -11.27 12.91 -3.59
N ILE A 586 -11.73 13.40 -2.42
CA ILE A 586 -11.29 12.90 -1.12
C ILE A 586 -11.81 11.47 -0.90
N ASP A 587 -13.08 11.20 -1.21
CA ASP A 587 -13.69 9.87 -1.12
C ASP A 587 -12.94 8.87 -2.01
N TRP A 588 -12.68 9.19 -3.28
CA TRP A 588 -11.91 8.33 -4.19
C TRP A 588 -10.49 8.04 -3.69
N LYS A 589 -9.79 9.06 -3.16
CA LYS A 589 -8.45 8.87 -2.59
C LYS A 589 -8.49 7.89 -1.42
N TYR A 590 -9.55 7.93 -0.61
CA TYR A 590 -9.75 7.03 0.52
C TYR A 590 -10.09 5.61 0.06
N ASP A 591 -11.09 5.45 -0.78
CA ASP A 591 -11.60 4.14 -1.23
C ASP A 591 -10.57 3.39 -2.10
N LEU A 592 -9.74 4.12 -2.85
CA LEU A 592 -8.67 3.53 -3.66
C LEU A 592 -7.35 3.41 -2.92
N ASN A 593 -7.22 3.90 -1.68
CA ASN A 593 -5.94 3.88 -0.97
C ASN A 593 -5.36 2.47 -0.88
N THR A 594 -6.19 1.48 -0.54
CA THR A 594 -5.80 0.08 -0.49
C THR A 594 -5.40 -0.45 -1.86
N CYS A 595 -6.13 -0.08 -2.93
CA CYS A 595 -5.85 -0.50 -4.30
C CYS A 595 -4.57 0.12 -4.87
N MET A 596 -4.26 1.36 -4.48
CA MET A 596 -3.03 2.06 -4.86
C MET A 596 -1.82 1.50 -4.10
N ASN A 597 -2.01 1.04 -2.86
CA ASN A 597 -0.97 0.41 -2.04
C ASN A 597 -0.91 -1.12 -2.20
N PHE A 598 -1.65 -1.69 -3.14
CA PHE A 598 -1.75 -3.13 -3.39
C PHE A 598 -0.52 -3.69 -4.12
N THR A 599 0.68 -3.43 -3.60
CA THR A 599 1.95 -3.56 -4.35
C THR A 599 2.72 -4.87 -4.11
N ASN A 600 2.35 -5.65 -3.09
CA ASN A 600 3.15 -6.77 -2.58
C ASN A 600 2.49 -8.15 -2.74
N THR A 601 1.64 -8.33 -3.75
CA THR A 601 0.92 -9.59 -3.97
C THR A 601 0.79 -9.93 -5.44
N THR A 602 0.84 -11.23 -5.73
CA THR A 602 0.55 -11.83 -7.04
C THR A 602 -0.94 -12.10 -7.24
N LYS A 603 -1.77 -11.96 -6.20
CA LYS A 603 -3.22 -12.15 -6.28
C LYS A 603 -3.85 -10.95 -7.01
N CYS A 604 -4.83 -11.21 -7.87
CA CYS A 604 -5.69 -10.15 -8.39
C CYS A 604 -6.78 -9.80 -7.37
N ASN A 605 -7.20 -8.54 -7.43
CA ASN A 605 -8.32 -8.04 -6.64
C ASN A 605 -9.36 -7.47 -7.61
N ASN A 606 -10.39 -8.26 -7.91
CA ASN A 606 -11.46 -7.88 -8.82
C ASN A 606 -12.20 -6.62 -8.33
N ASN A 607 -12.29 -6.40 -7.02
CA ASN A 607 -12.90 -5.20 -6.46
C ASN A 607 -12.05 -3.96 -6.78
N CYS A 608 -10.72 -4.04 -6.63
CA CYS A 608 -9.83 -2.97 -7.03
C CYS A 608 -9.88 -2.70 -8.54
N ASN A 609 -9.97 -3.74 -9.39
CA ASN A 609 -10.18 -3.53 -10.82
C ASN A 609 -11.47 -2.73 -11.10
N LYS A 610 -12.60 -3.17 -10.53
CA LYS A 610 -13.91 -2.49 -10.67
C LYS A 610 -13.83 -1.04 -10.21
N ASN A 611 -13.25 -0.79 -9.03
CA ASN A 611 -13.15 0.54 -8.44
C ASN A 611 -12.22 1.46 -9.26
N CYS A 612 -11.03 0.99 -9.68
CA CYS A 612 -10.12 1.77 -10.51
C CYS A 612 -10.71 2.12 -11.89
N LYS A 613 -11.44 1.18 -12.51
CA LYS A 613 -12.16 1.44 -13.77
C LYS A 613 -13.27 2.48 -13.59
N CYS A 614 -14.00 2.40 -12.49
CA CYS A 614 -15.01 3.42 -12.21
C CYS A 614 -14.38 4.78 -11.93
N PHE A 615 -13.27 4.83 -11.21
CA PHE A 615 -12.54 6.08 -10.97
C PHE A 615 -12.09 6.75 -12.28
N ASP A 616 -11.52 6.00 -13.22
CA ASP A 616 -11.15 6.52 -14.55
C ASP A 616 -12.36 7.09 -15.30
N LYS A 617 -13.49 6.38 -15.28
CA LYS A 617 -14.75 6.87 -15.86
C LYS A 617 -15.21 8.17 -15.18
N TRP A 618 -15.18 8.22 -13.85
CA TRP A 618 -15.59 9.39 -13.07
C TRP A 618 -14.69 10.60 -13.37
N VAL A 619 -13.37 10.42 -13.44
CA VAL A 619 -12.44 11.52 -13.78
C VAL A 619 -12.74 12.08 -15.17
N LYS A 620 -12.95 11.20 -16.17
CA LYS A 620 -13.32 11.63 -17.54
C LYS A 620 -14.62 12.42 -17.54
N GLN A 621 -15.64 11.93 -16.84
CA GLN A 621 -16.92 12.63 -16.68
C GLN A 621 -16.73 14.01 -16.02
N LYS A 622 -15.90 14.13 -14.98
CA LYS A 622 -15.62 15.42 -14.33
C LYS A 622 -14.82 16.38 -15.19
N GLU A 623 -13.95 15.87 -16.06
CA GLU A 623 -13.24 16.67 -17.06
C GLU A 623 -14.23 17.33 -18.05
N GLU A 624 -15.23 16.58 -18.50
CA GLU A 624 -16.29 17.08 -19.40
C GLU A 624 -17.24 18.05 -18.69
N GLU A 625 -17.69 17.72 -17.49
CA GLU A 625 -18.52 18.63 -16.67
C GLU A 625 -17.81 19.95 -16.42
N TRP A 626 -16.52 19.92 -16.06
CA TRP A 626 -15.74 21.13 -15.82
C TRP A 626 -15.62 22.00 -17.07
N LYS A 627 -15.44 21.41 -18.26
CA LYS A 627 -15.42 22.17 -19.53
C LYS A 627 -16.72 22.97 -19.69
N ASN A 628 -17.87 22.33 -19.46
CA ASN A 628 -19.19 22.97 -19.57
C ASN A 628 -19.41 24.04 -18.49
N VAL A 629 -19.10 23.71 -17.22
CA VAL A 629 -19.23 24.64 -16.09
C VAL A 629 -18.32 25.86 -16.29
N ALA A 630 -17.04 25.64 -16.62
CA ALA A 630 -16.10 26.73 -16.83
C ALA A 630 -16.52 27.61 -18.02
N GLN A 631 -16.93 27.02 -19.14
CA GLN A 631 -17.41 27.78 -20.29
C GLN A 631 -18.64 28.62 -19.92
N TYR A 632 -19.57 28.11 -19.12
CA TYR A 632 -20.76 28.85 -18.72
C TYR A 632 -20.47 29.99 -17.73
N PHE A 633 -19.71 29.73 -16.67
CA PHE A 633 -19.50 30.70 -15.59
C PHE A 633 -18.48 31.79 -15.94
N PHE A 634 -17.53 31.51 -16.84
CA PHE A 634 -16.46 32.42 -17.20
C PHE A 634 -16.63 33.11 -18.57
N LYS A 635 -17.75 32.91 -19.28
CA LYS A 635 -18.03 33.61 -20.56
C LYS A 635 -18.66 35.01 -20.40
N HIS A 636 -19.13 35.36 -19.20
CA HIS A 636 -19.84 36.61 -18.95
C HIS A 636 -18.88 37.82 -18.79
N ASN A 637 -19.29 38.86 -18.06
CA ASN A 637 -18.48 40.06 -17.84
C ASN A 637 -17.31 39.84 -16.87
N GLU A 638 -16.31 40.73 -16.88
CA GLU A 638 -15.13 40.65 -16.01
C GLU A 638 -15.47 40.63 -14.50
N ILE A 639 -16.55 41.29 -14.10
CA ILE A 639 -17.02 41.33 -12.71
C ILE A 639 -17.45 39.92 -12.24
N SER A 640 -18.21 39.20 -13.08
CA SER A 640 -18.65 37.83 -12.79
C SER A 640 -17.48 36.86 -12.79
N LYS A 641 -16.55 37.00 -13.74
CA LYS A 641 -15.31 36.20 -13.76
C LYS A 641 -14.54 36.36 -12.46
N LYS A 642 -14.33 37.61 -12.01
CA LYS A 642 -13.63 37.92 -10.76
C LYS A 642 -14.33 37.29 -9.54
N LYS A 643 -15.66 37.43 -9.44
CA LYS A 643 -16.47 36.84 -8.37
C LYS A 643 -16.29 35.32 -8.27
N TYR A 644 -16.41 34.59 -9.37
CA TYR A 644 -16.27 33.12 -9.34
C TYR A 644 -14.83 32.65 -9.12
N CYS A 645 -13.83 33.43 -9.55
CA CYS A 645 -12.43 33.21 -9.18
C CYS A 645 -12.21 33.37 -7.66
N GLU A 646 -12.83 34.37 -7.02
CA GLU A 646 -12.77 34.57 -5.56
C GLU A 646 -13.45 33.43 -4.80
N ILE A 647 -14.62 32.95 -5.27
CA ILE A 647 -15.31 31.80 -4.69
C ILE A 647 -14.46 30.53 -4.79
N LEU A 648 -13.88 30.25 -5.96
CA LEU A 648 -12.93 29.14 -6.15
C LEU A 648 -11.79 29.23 -5.15
N LYS A 649 -11.15 30.39 -5.06
CA LYS A 649 -10.01 30.62 -4.18
C LYS A 649 -10.37 30.36 -2.72
N ASP A 650 -11.51 30.87 -2.25
CA ASP A 650 -11.96 30.62 -0.86
C ASP A 650 -12.18 29.13 -0.60
N ILE A 651 -12.88 28.42 -1.49
CA ILE A 651 -13.14 26.99 -1.31
C ILE A 651 -11.83 26.19 -1.33
N PHE A 652 -10.88 26.54 -2.19
CA PHE A 652 -9.59 25.87 -2.22
C PHE A 652 -8.74 26.17 -0.97
N GLU A 653 -8.48 27.44 -0.67
CA GLU A 653 -7.58 27.84 0.41
C GLU A 653 -8.16 27.55 1.80
N ASN A 654 -9.44 27.88 2.02
CA ASN A 654 -10.06 27.82 3.33
C ASN A 654 -10.72 26.47 3.64
N TYR A 655 -10.98 25.64 2.62
CA TYR A 655 -11.49 24.29 2.82
C TYR A 655 -10.50 23.21 2.36
N TYR A 656 -10.31 23.05 1.05
CA TYR A 656 -9.62 21.88 0.49
C TYR A 656 -8.19 21.72 1.01
N VAL A 657 -7.41 22.81 0.99
CA VAL A 657 -6.01 22.83 1.47
C VAL A 657 -5.94 22.55 2.98
N LYS A 658 -6.87 23.07 3.78
CA LYS A 658 -6.89 22.83 5.24
C LYS A 658 -7.21 21.37 5.56
N VAL A 659 -8.15 20.78 4.82
CA VAL A 659 -8.50 19.37 4.93
C VAL A 659 -7.31 18.50 4.53
N ILE A 660 -6.72 18.75 3.36
CA ILE A 660 -5.59 17.95 2.87
C ILE A 660 -4.39 18.02 3.82
N LYS A 661 -4.01 19.23 4.25
CA LYS A 661 -2.87 19.40 5.17
C LYS A 661 -3.06 18.68 6.50
N LYS A 662 -4.30 18.59 7.00
CA LYS A 662 -4.59 17.94 8.28
C LYS A 662 -4.76 16.43 8.13
N VAL A 663 -5.44 15.96 7.09
CA VAL A 663 -5.79 14.54 6.89
C VAL A 663 -4.66 13.75 6.21
N PHE A 664 -4.02 14.32 5.20
CA PHE A 664 -2.96 13.68 4.41
C PHE A 664 -1.56 14.15 4.81
N LYS A 665 -1.37 14.51 6.09
CA LYS A 665 -0.08 14.94 6.63
C LYS A 665 0.97 13.82 6.44
N GLY A 666 1.95 14.05 5.57
CA GLY A 666 3.02 13.10 5.26
C GLY A 666 2.92 12.41 3.88
N ASP A 667 1.83 12.61 3.13
CA ASP A 667 1.78 12.23 1.71
C ASP A 667 2.46 13.32 0.88
N ASN A 668 3.73 13.09 0.51
CA ASN A 668 4.54 14.05 -0.24
C ASN A 668 3.88 14.48 -1.56
N LYS A 669 3.09 13.61 -2.21
CA LYS A 669 2.41 13.94 -3.47
C LYS A 669 1.31 14.97 -3.27
N TRP A 670 0.50 14.82 -2.23
CA TRP A 670 -0.53 15.80 -1.90
C TRP A 670 0.08 17.11 -1.42
N LYS A 671 1.22 17.04 -0.71
CA LYS A 671 1.96 18.22 -0.31
C LYS A 671 2.47 18.99 -1.53
N GLU A 672 3.11 18.31 -2.48
CA GLU A 672 3.59 18.88 -3.75
C GLU A 672 2.44 19.46 -4.56
N LEU A 673 1.37 18.68 -4.82
CA LEU A 673 0.19 19.17 -5.54
C LEU A 673 -0.45 20.37 -4.83
N THR A 674 -0.56 20.35 -3.50
CA THR A 674 -1.09 21.47 -2.71
C THR A 674 -0.21 22.70 -2.83
N GLU A 675 1.11 22.52 -2.83
CA GLU A 675 2.09 23.61 -3.00
C GLU A 675 2.11 24.14 -4.43
N GLU A 676 1.95 23.29 -5.45
CA GLU A 676 1.82 23.69 -6.86
C GLU A 676 0.51 24.43 -7.12
N LEU A 677 -0.61 23.90 -6.63
CA LEU A 677 -1.91 24.57 -6.65
C LEU A 677 -1.80 25.92 -5.95
N ARG A 678 -1.18 25.97 -4.77
CA ARG A 678 -0.95 27.22 -4.04
C ARG A 678 -0.06 28.18 -4.81
N LYS A 679 1.04 27.73 -5.44
CA LYS A 679 1.93 28.58 -6.24
C LYS A 679 1.20 29.19 -7.43
N LYS A 680 0.39 28.38 -8.15
CA LYS A 680 -0.45 28.88 -9.27
C LYS A 680 -1.49 29.89 -8.78
N ILE A 681 -2.02 29.70 -7.58
CA ILE A 681 -2.96 30.64 -6.95
C ILE A 681 -2.23 31.90 -6.44
N ASP A 682 -1.06 31.79 -5.83
CA ASP A 682 -0.30 32.92 -5.27
C ASP A 682 0.34 33.78 -6.38
N SER A 683 0.77 33.20 -7.50
CA SER A 683 1.26 33.94 -8.69
C SER A 683 0.20 34.84 -9.34
N SER A 684 -1.09 34.61 -9.04
CA SER A 684 -2.20 35.46 -9.49
C SER A 684 -2.29 36.79 -8.75
N LYS A 685 -1.59 36.97 -7.61
CA LYS A 685 -1.59 38.22 -6.84
C LYS A 685 -0.75 39.32 -7.51
N GLU A 686 0.18 38.96 -8.40
CA GLU A 686 1.16 39.89 -8.98
C GLU A 686 0.90 40.25 -10.45
N LYS A 687 -0.05 39.60 -11.15
CA LYS A 687 -0.31 39.87 -12.57
C LYS A 687 -1.82 39.96 -12.84
N SER A 688 -2.26 41.09 -13.35
CA SER A 688 -3.66 41.32 -13.76
C SER A 688 -4.08 40.33 -14.86
N GLY A 689 -4.87 39.31 -14.50
CA GLY A 689 -5.57 38.40 -15.42
C GLY A 689 -6.34 37.28 -14.70
N THR A 690 -7.60 37.04 -15.08
CA THR A 690 -8.56 36.09 -14.47
C THR A 690 -8.38 34.62 -14.89
N LYS A 691 -7.28 34.26 -15.56
CA LYS A 691 -7.07 32.95 -16.22
C LYS A 691 -6.57 31.85 -15.26
N ASP A 692 -5.89 32.22 -14.18
CA ASP A 692 -5.04 31.30 -13.40
C ASP A 692 -5.79 30.47 -12.32
N SER A 693 -6.93 30.95 -11.80
CA SER A 693 -7.73 30.18 -10.81
C SER A 693 -8.48 29.00 -11.43
N GLN A 694 -8.83 29.09 -12.72
CA GLN A 694 -9.41 27.97 -13.47
C GLN A 694 -8.39 26.84 -13.65
N ASP A 695 -7.11 27.19 -13.73
CA ASP A 695 -6.02 26.24 -13.94
C ASP A 695 -5.76 25.38 -12.69
N ALA A 696 -6.25 25.77 -11.52
CA ALA A 696 -6.20 24.95 -10.30
C ALA A 696 -7.08 23.70 -10.41
N ILE A 697 -8.33 23.83 -10.89
CA ILE A 697 -9.22 22.66 -11.12
C ILE A 697 -8.66 21.80 -12.25
N LYS A 698 -8.14 22.41 -13.33
CA LYS A 698 -7.50 21.65 -14.43
C LYS A 698 -6.30 20.84 -13.93
N LEU A 699 -5.42 21.45 -13.12
CA LEU A 699 -4.28 20.75 -12.53
C LEU A 699 -4.72 19.59 -11.63
N LEU A 700 -5.77 19.78 -10.82
CA LEU A 700 -6.32 18.70 -10.00
C LEU A 700 -6.89 17.57 -10.87
N LEU A 701 -7.62 17.88 -11.94
CA LEU A 701 -8.14 16.87 -12.88
C LEU A 701 -7.02 16.12 -13.59
N GLU A 702 -5.95 16.80 -14.02
CA GLU A 702 -4.76 16.18 -14.61
C GLU A 702 -4.12 15.18 -13.64
N TYR A 703 -3.95 15.58 -12.37
CA TYR A 703 -3.44 14.70 -11.30
C TYR A 703 -4.35 13.48 -11.06
N LEU A 704 -5.67 13.69 -11.04
CA LEU A 704 -6.64 12.60 -10.84
C LEU A 704 -6.66 11.63 -12.02
N LYS A 705 -6.55 12.15 -13.24
CA LYS A 705 -6.50 11.36 -14.48
C LYS A 705 -5.28 10.47 -14.50
N GLU A 706 -4.14 11.02 -14.10
CA GLU A 706 -2.91 10.26 -13.94
C GLU A 706 -3.06 9.14 -12.90
N ASN A 707 -3.56 9.46 -11.70
CA ASN A 707 -3.79 8.44 -10.67
C ASN A 707 -4.79 7.36 -11.11
N ALA A 708 -5.81 7.72 -11.90
CA ALA A 708 -6.77 6.78 -12.43
C ALA A 708 -6.13 5.79 -13.43
N THR A 709 -5.28 6.29 -14.33
CA THR A 709 -4.48 5.45 -15.23
C THR A 709 -3.62 4.46 -14.44
N ILE A 710 -2.88 4.95 -13.44
CA ILE A 710 -2.03 4.12 -12.57
C ILE A 710 -2.85 3.05 -11.83
N CYS A 711 -3.99 3.44 -11.25
CA CYS A 711 -4.87 2.54 -10.52
C CYS A 711 -5.31 1.37 -11.41
N LYS A 712 -5.83 1.67 -12.60
CA LYS A 712 -6.26 0.66 -13.59
C LYS A 712 -5.10 -0.24 -14.01
N ASP A 713 -3.96 0.37 -14.32
CA ASP A 713 -2.76 -0.32 -14.79
C ASP A 713 -2.22 -1.31 -13.75
N ASN A 714 -2.20 -0.91 -12.48
CA ASN A 714 -1.73 -1.75 -11.38
C ASN A 714 -2.76 -2.81 -10.98
N ASN A 715 -4.04 -2.59 -11.25
CA ASN A 715 -5.14 -3.47 -10.84
C ASN A 715 -5.89 -4.10 -12.02
N THR A 716 -5.25 -4.28 -13.17
CA THR A 716 -5.85 -4.99 -14.31
C THR A 716 -6.18 -6.45 -13.97
N ASN A 717 -7.27 -6.99 -14.54
CA ASN A 717 -7.63 -8.41 -14.44
C ASN A 717 -6.95 -9.26 -15.51
N GLU A 718 -6.14 -8.67 -16.39
CA GLU A 718 -5.46 -9.38 -17.49
C GLU A 718 -4.59 -10.56 -17.01
N ALA A 719 -4.09 -10.48 -15.78
CA ALA A 719 -3.32 -11.54 -15.16
C ALA A 719 -4.16 -12.71 -14.64
N CYS A 720 -5.47 -12.53 -14.46
CA CYS A 720 -6.37 -13.42 -13.73
C CYS A 720 -7.56 -13.91 -14.55
N ASP A 721 -7.47 -13.86 -15.87
CA ASP A 721 -8.50 -14.41 -16.73
C ASP A 721 -8.66 -15.92 -16.45
N PRO A 722 -9.87 -16.43 -16.15
CA PRO A 722 -10.10 -17.85 -15.84
C PRO A 722 -10.01 -18.78 -17.05
N THR A 723 -9.73 -18.25 -18.24
CA THR A 723 -10.09 -18.88 -19.50
C THR A 723 -9.06 -19.86 -20.03
N VAL A 724 -8.63 -20.83 -19.23
CA VAL A 724 -8.38 -22.19 -19.74
C VAL A 724 -8.45 -23.14 -18.55
N ASP A 725 -9.30 -24.17 -18.62
CA ASP A 725 -9.06 -25.38 -17.83
C ASP A 725 -7.60 -25.77 -18.05
N SER A 726 -6.80 -25.81 -16.99
CA SER A 726 -5.40 -26.20 -17.10
C SER A 726 -5.36 -27.65 -17.57
N LYS A 727 -5.29 -27.88 -18.89
CA LYS A 727 -4.97 -29.21 -19.40
C LYS A 727 -3.63 -29.57 -18.79
N THR A 728 -3.60 -30.69 -18.08
CA THR A 728 -2.40 -31.23 -17.46
C THR A 728 -1.27 -31.24 -18.47
N ASN A 729 -0.19 -30.52 -18.16
CA ASN A 729 1.04 -30.58 -18.93
C ASN A 729 1.55 -32.03 -18.90
N SER A 730 1.53 -32.71 -20.04
CA SER A 730 2.00 -34.09 -20.20
C SER A 730 3.50 -34.26 -19.91
N CYS A 731 4.27 -33.17 -19.86
CA CYS A 731 5.69 -33.16 -19.47
C CYS A 731 5.91 -32.95 -17.96
N GLY A 732 4.86 -32.67 -17.18
CA GLY A 732 4.94 -32.62 -15.72
C GLY A 732 4.70 -34.02 -15.15
N LYS A 733 5.75 -34.70 -14.68
CA LYS A 733 5.57 -35.93 -13.89
C LYS A 733 4.58 -35.64 -12.76
N ASN A 734 3.47 -36.38 -12.76
CA ASN A 734 2.45 -36.39 -11.71
C ASN A 734 3.12 -36.52 -10.33
N THR A 735 3.38 -35.40 -9.67
CA THR A 735 3.58 -35.40 -8.23
C THR A 735 2.19 -35.39 -7.65
N LYS A 736 1.76 -36.52 -7.09
CA LYS A 736 0.60 -36.59 -6.19
C LYS A 736 0.93 -35.77 -4.94
N ALA A 737 0.81 -34.47 -5.04
CA ALA A 737 0.76 -33.52 -3.94
C ALA A 737 -0.37 -32.55 -4.28
N GLY A 738 -1.42 -32.56 -3.45
CA GLY A 738 -2.60 -31.76 -3.70
C GLY A 738 -2.32 -30.25 -3.76
N SER A 739 -3.11 -29.55 -4.56
CA SER A 739 -3.45 -28.12 -4.39
C SER A 739 -2.40 -27.03 -4.68
N ASP A 740 -1.27 -27.32 -5.34
CA ASP A 740 -0.39 -26.23 -5.79
C ASP A 740 -1.06 -25.42 -6.91
N LYS A 741 -1.63 -24.25 -6.54
CA LYS A 741 -2.20 -23.28 -7.50
C LYS A 741 -1.14 -22.90 -8.53
N VAL A 742 -1.37 -23.24 -9.80
CA VAL A 742 -0.57 -22.75 -10.92
C VAL A 742 -0.71 -21.23 -11.00
N ILE A 743 0.41 -20.50 -10.91
CA ILE A 743 0.45 -19.03 -11.06
C ILE A 743 0.84 -18.70 -12.50
N SER A 744 0.10 -17.82 -13.16
CA SER A 744 0.39 -17.42 -14.55
C SER A 744 1.60 -16.48 -14.62
N VAL A 745 2.31 -16.48 -15.76
CA VAL A 745 3.40 -15.52 -16.03
C VAL A 745 2.89 -14.07 -15.93
N LYS A 746 1.64 -13.82 -16.33
CA LYS A 746 1.01 -12.50 -16.24
C LYS A 746 0.80 -12.05 -14.79
N GLN A 747 0.48 -12.95 -13.85
CA GLN A 747 0.40 -12.62 -12.41
C GLN A 747 1.75 -12.18 -11.85
N ILE A 748 2.83 -12.84 -12.30
CA ILE A 748 4.20 -12.48 -11.91
C ILE A 748 4.58 -11.12 -12.52
N ALA A 749 4.27 -10.90 -13.80
CA ALA A 749 4.53 -9.63 -14.47
C ALA A 749 3.79 -8.46 -13.81
N GLN A 750 2.51 -8.65 -13.46
CA GLN A 750 1.73 -7.63 -12.72
C GLN A 750 2.34 -7.31 -11.35
N TYR A 751 2.86 -8.31 -10.64
CA TYR A 751 3.57 -8.09 -9.38
C TYR A 751 4.84 -7.25 -9.57
N TYR A 752 5.67 -7.54 -10.57
CA TYR A 752 6.88 -6.75 -10.84
C TYR A 752 6.56 -5.32 -11.31
N LYS A 753 5.50 -5.15 -12.11
CA LYS A 753 4.98 -3.83 -12.48
C LYS A 753 4.63 -2.98 -11.26
N ARG A 754 3.82 -3.53 -10.35
CA ARG A 754 3.45 -2.86 -9.09
C ARG A 754 4.66 -2.48 -8.25
N LYS A 755 5.67 -3.37 -8.20
CA LYS A 755 6.91 -3.14 -7.45
C LYS A 755 7.74 -2.01 -8.07
N ALA A 756 7.89 -2.00 -9.39
CA ALA A 756 8.60 -0.93 -10.09
C ALA A 756 7.91 0.42 -9.87
N HIS A 757 6.58 0.47 -9.95
CA HIS A 757 5.80 1.66 -9.62
C HIS A 757 6.06 2.13 -8.17
N ALA A 758 5.99 1.23 -7.19
CA ALA A 758 6.26 1.58 -5.79
C ALA A 758 7.68 2.15 -5.57
N GLN A 759 8.69 1.55 -6.20
CA GLN A 759 10.09 1.98 -6.11
C GLN A 759 10.35 3.34 -6.78
N LEU A 760 9.61 3.64 -7.86
CA LEU A 760 9.63 4.95 -8.49
C LEU A 760 9.05 6.01 -7.54
N GLU A 761 7.93 5.69 -6.88
CA GLU A 761 7.22 6.61 -5.98
C GLU A 761 7.94 6.90 -4.66
N GLU A 762 8.60 5.91 -4.05
CA GLU A 762 9.40 6.11 -2.82
C GLU A 762 10.48 7.20 -2.98
N SER A 763 10.96 7.41 -4.21
CA SER A 763 11.99 8.40 -4.52
C SER A 763 11.46 9.81 -4.80
N GLY A 764 10.14 9.97 -4.94
CA GLY A 764 9.50 11.24 -5.35
C GLY A 764 9.85 11.69 -6.77
N SER A 765 10.51 10.85 -7.57
CA SER A 765 11.09 11.26 -8.87
C SER A 765 10.11 11.17 -10.04
N ARG A 766 8.92 10.60 -9.83
CA ARG A 766 7.99 10.27 -10.94
C ARG A 766 7.52 11.50 -11.71
N SER A 767 7.06 12.53 -11.00
CA SER A 767 6.62 13.80 -11.60
C SER A 767 7.74 14.47 -12.40
N ALA A 768 8.98 14.34 -11.93
CA ALA A 768 10.16 14.83 -12.63
C ALA A 768 10.57 13.99 -13.84
N LEU A 769 10.30 12.68 -13.88
CA LEU A 769 10.66 11.80 -15.00
C LEU A 769 9.60 11.68 -16.08
N LYS A 770 8.34 11.99 -15.75
CA LYS A 770 7.26 12.01 -16.71
C LYS A 770 7.47 13.15 -17.71
N GLY A 771 7.70 12.78 -18.96
CA GLY A 771 7.86 13.72 -20.06
C GLY A 771 6.51 14.27 -20.53
N ASP A 772 6.57 15.47 -21.08
CA ASP A 772 5.46 16.14 -21.77
C ASP A 772 5.93 16.48 -23.19
N ALA A 773 5.54 15.66 -24.16
CA ALA A 773 5.92 15.83 -25.55
C ALA A 773 5.46 17.20 -26.12
N SER A 774 4.41 17.80 -25.56
CA SER A 774 3.96 19.14 -25.99
C SER A 774 4.91 20.28 -25.63
N LYS A 775 5.86 20.00 -24.73
CA LYS A 775 6.97 20.88 -24.35
C LYS A 775 8.30 20.47 -24.98
N GLY A 776 8.32 19.42 -25.79
CA GLY A 776 9.52 18.92 -26.46
C GLY A 776 10.05 19.88 -27.53
N THR A 777 11.35 19.75 -27.83
CA THR A 777 11.97 20.46 -28.96
C THR A 777 12.30 19.47 -30.07
N TYR A 778 11.88 19.78 -31.30
CA TYR A 778 12.03 18.89 -32.45
C TYR A 778 12.83 19.52 -33.57
N SER A 779 13.91 18.85 -33.97
CA SER A 779 14.84 19.35 -35.00
C SER A 779 14.23 19.53 -36.40
N ARG A 780 13.05 18.95 -36.64
CA ARG A 780 12.34 18.98 -37.94
C ARG A 780 11.13 19.91 -37.93
N ASN A 781 11.07 20.84 -36.98
CA ASN A 781 10.05 21.89 -36.89
C ASN A 781 8.60 21.38 -36.71
N GLY A 782 8.41 20.15 -36.20
CA GLY A 782 7.11 19.69 -35.72
C GLY A 782 6.60 20.60 -34.60
N LYS A 783 5.31 20.96 -34.63
CA LYS A 783 4.70 21.90 -33.68
C LYS A 783 4.40 21.19 -32.35
N PRO A 784 5.11 21.47 -31.25
CA PRO A 784 4.90 20.72 -29.99
C PRO A 784 3.48 20.87 -29.44
N SER A 785 2.85 22.04 -29.60
CA SER A 785 1.53 22.34 -29.05
C SER A 785 0.39 21.41 -29.52
N VAL A 786 0.55 20.68 -30.62
CA VAL A 786 -0.48 19.73 -31.10
C VAL A 786 -0.40 18.38 -30.38
N LEU A 787 0.71 18.10 -29.69
CA LEU A 787 0.96 16.85 -28.97
C LEU A 787 0.25 16.79 -27.61
N THR A 788 -0.67 17.71 -27.32
CA THR A 788 -1.72 17.49 -26.30
C THR A 788 -2.56 16.25 -26.63
N ASN A 789 -2.60 15.87 -27.91
CA ASN A 789 -3.03 14.55 -28.37
C ASN A 789 -1.80 13.79 -28.92
N VAL A 790 -1.41 12.71 -28.24
CA VAL A 790 -0.28 11.86 -28.64
C VAL A 790 -0.42 11.33 -30.08
N CYS A 791 -1.64 11.08 -30.56
CA CYS A 791 -1.87 10.57 -31.91
C CYS A 791 -1.56 11.57 -33.02
N SER A 792 -1.45 12.86 -32.69
CA SER A 792 -1.03 13.91 -33.63
C SER A 792 0.48 13.89 -33.91
N ILE A 793 1.24 12.98 -33.31
CA ILE A 793 2.67 12.85 -33.59
C ILE A 793 2.94 12.35 -35.01
N THR A 794 3.98 12.92 -35.63
CA THR A 794 4.38 12.69 -37.02
C THR A 794 5.90 12.75 -37.15
N LYS A 795 6.44 12.40 -38.32
CA LYS A 795 7.89 12.41 -38.60
C LYS A 795 8.58 13.77 -38.40
N GLU A 796 7.82 14.88 -38.43
CA GLU A 796 8.30 16.24 -38.13
C GLU A 796 8.65 16.44 -36.65
N HIS A 797 8.19 15.54 -35.77
CA HIS A 797 8.45 15.55 -34.33
C HIS A 797 9.67 14.68 -33.95
N SER A 798 10.69 14.62 -34.81
CA SER A 798 11.91 13.84 -34.55
C SER A 798 13.16 14.70 -34.39
N ASN A 799 14.07 14.24 -33.53
CA ASN A 799 15.43 14.75 -33.38
C ASN A 799 16.49 13.93 -34.12
N ALA A 800 16.09 12.99 -34.97
CA ALA A 800 17.00 12.21 -35.79
C ALA A 800 17.67 13.04 -36.89
N ILE A 801 18.93 12.75 -37.18
CA ILE A 801 19.69 13.40 -38.25
C ILE A 801 19.01 13.11 -39.60
N ARG A 802 18.55 14.17 -40.28
CA ARG A 802 17.62 14.10 -41.43
C ARG A 802 18.14 13.25 -42.61
N ASN A 803 19.43 13.30 -42.92
CA ASN A 803 20.01 12.52 -44.02
C ASN A 803 20.33 11.05 -43.66
N ARG A 804 20.06 10.62 -42.43
CA ARG A 804 20.34 9.26 -41.95
C ARG A 804 19.07 8.45 -41.66
N SER A 805 17.96 9.14 -41.35
CA SER A 805 16.68 8.51 -41.01
C SER A 805 15.55 9.47 -41.36
N ASP A 806 14.66 9.14 -42.29
CA ASP A 806 13.48 9.96 -42.62
C ASP A 806 12.31 9.67 -41.69
N ASN A 807 12.15 8.42 -41.25
CA ASN A 807 11.16 7.98 -40.28
C ASN A 807 11.69 6.79 -39.45
N PRO A 808 11.02 6.39 -38.35
CA PRO A 808 11.49 5.31 -37.47
C PRO A 808 11.73 3.96 -38.15
N CYS A 809 11.03 3.66 -39.25
CA CYS A 809 11.15 2.40 -39.97
C CYS A 809 12.11 2.49 -41.19
N ASN A 810 12.86 3.58 -41.36
CA ASN A 810 13.80 3.72 -42.48
C ASN A 810 14.82 2.58 -42.53
N GLY A 811 14.88 1.89 -43.67
CA GLY A 811 15.79 0.77 -43.92
C GLY A 811 15.47 -0.49 -43.11
N LYS A 812 14.26 -0.61 -42.56
CA LYS A 812 13.79 -1.77 -41.80
C LYS A 812 12.92 -2.66 -42.68
N ASP A 813 13.23 -3.96 -42.68
CA ASP A 813 12.51 -5.04 -43.38
C ASP A 813 12.29 -4.85 -44.89
N ASN A 814 13.31 -4.40 -45.62
CA ASN A 814 13.22 -4.24 -47.07
C ASN A 814 12.82 -5.54 -47.81
N ASN A 815 13.09 -6.70 -47.20
CA ASN A 815 12.83 -8.03 -47.76
C ASN A 815 11.51 -8.66 -47.27
N LYS A 816 10.74 -7.96 -46.41
CA LYS A 816 9.43 -8.40 -45.88
C LYS A 816 9.45 -9.76 -45.16
N VAL A 817 10.45 -10.00 -44.32
CA VAL A 817 10.68 -11.28 -43.63
C VAL A 817 10.17 -11.32 -42.18
N ARG A 818 9.72 -10.20 -41.59
CA ARG A 818 9.36 -10.10 -40.16
C ARG A 818 8.30 -11.09 -39.68
N PHE A 819 7.33 -11.39 -40.55
CA PHE A 819 6.18 -12.26 -40.26
C PHE A 819 6.00 -13.36 -41.32
N GLN A 820 7.05 -13.61 -42.11
CA GLN A 820 7.02 -14.68 -43.09
C GLN A 820 7.28 -16.02 -42.38
N VAL A 821 6.34 -16.95 -42.53
CA VAL A 821 6.48 -18.30 -41.98
C VAL A 821 7.62 -19.02 -42.68
N GLY A 822 8.48 -19.69 -41.91
CA GLY A 822 9.69 -20.37 -42.42
C GLY A 822 10.98 -19.52 -42.35
N THR A 823 10.89 -18.23 -42.00
CA THR A 823 12.09 -17.42 -41.75
C THR A 823 12.88 -17.96 -40.55
N THR A 824 14.18 -18.21 -40.76
CA THR A 824 15.06 -18.76 -39.72
C THR A 824 15.40 -17.69 -38.67
N TRP A 825 15.24 -18.04 -37.39
CA TRP A 825 15.57 -17.17 -36.27
C TRP A 825 17.07 -17.21 -35.98
N LYS A 826 17.69 -16.03 -35.80
CA LYS A 826 19.13 -15.94 -35.47
C LYS A 826 19.39 -16.34 -34.02
N SER A 827 20.57 -16.92 -33.76
CA SER A 827 20.99 -17.33 -32.41
C SER A 827 22.51 -17.24 -32.23
N GLY A 828 22.99 -17.62 -31.04
CA GLY A 828 24.41 -17.67 -30.72
C GLY A 828 25.06 -16.30 -30.54
N GLN A 829 26.37 -16.22 -30.85
CA GLN A 829 27.21 -15.04 -30.64
C GLN A 829 26.77 -13.79 -31.42
N SER A 830 25.84 -13.92 -32.37
CA SER A 830 25.31 -12.81 -33.16
C SER A 830 24.16 -12.04 -32.48
N VAL A 831 23.58 -12.62 -31.42
CA VAL A 831 22.43 -12.08 -30.69
C VAL A 831 22.87 -11.65 -29.29
N SER A 832 23.38 -12.58 -28.49
CA SER A 832 23.73 -12.39 -27.07
C SER A 832 24.99 -13.20 -26.68
N THR A 833 25.56 -12.93 -25.50
CA THR A 833 26.64 -13.75 -24.92
C THR A 833 26.21 -15.17 -24.51
N SER A 834 24.89 -15.44 -24.46
CA SER A 834 24.33 -16.77 -24.21
C SER A 834 23.97 -17.46 -25.52
N THR A 835 24.42 -18.70 -25.72
CA THR A 835 24.15 -19.49 -26.94
C THR A 835 22.67 -19.85 -27.13
N ASP A 836 21.87 -19.78 -26.06
CA ASP A 836 20.50 -20.33 -26.02
C ASP A 836 19.41 -19.27 -26.17
N VAL A 837 19.68 -18.20 -26.93
CA VAL A 837 18.75 -17.11 -27.23
C VAL A 837 18.48 -17.07 -28.74
N TYR A 838 17.20 -17.08 -29.11
CA TYR A 838 16.74 -16.96 -30.50
C TYR A 838 16.03 -15.62 -30.70
N LEU A 839 16.50 -14.84 -31.66
CA LEU A 839 16.00 -13.50 -31.98
C LEU A 839 14.81 -13.57 -32.95
N PRO A 840 13.64 -12.99 -32.59
CA PRO A 840 12.52 -12.91 -33.51
C PRO A 840 12.82 -12.05 -34.74
N PRO A 841 12.45 -12.48 -35.96
CA PRO A 841 12.56 -11.64 -37.17
C PRO A 841 11.85 -10.28 -37.02
N ARG A 842 10.75 -10.22 -36.25
CA ARG A 842 10.06 -8.98 -35.89
C ARG A 842 10.98 -7.97 -35.18
N ARG A 843 11.84 -8.42 -34.26
CA ARG A 843 12.78 -7.57 -33.49
C ARG A 843 13.97 -7.13 -34.34
N GLU A 844 14.41 -7.95 -35.30
CA GLU A 844 15.52 -7.61 -36.21
C GLU A 844 15.26 -6.33 -37.02
N HIS A 845 13.98 -6.11 -37.35
CA HIS A 845 13.56 -5.00 -38.19
C HIS A 845 12.65 -4.01 -37.44
N PHE A 846 12.99 -3.77 -36.17
CA PHE A 846 12.27 -2.84 -35.32
C PHE A 846 12.41 -1.38 -35.78
N CYS A 847 11.33 -0.59 -35.69
CA CYS A 847 11.30 0.81 -36.11
C CYS A 847 11.97 1.75 -35.09
N THR A 848 13.29 1.67 -34.99
CA THR A 848 14.15 2.48 -34.10
C THR A 848 15.12 3.39 -34.85
N SER A 849 15.00 3.53 -36.17
CA SER A 849 15.95 4.29 -37.00
C SER A 849 16.13 5.73 -36.51
N ASN A 850 15.07 6.37 -36.02
CA ASN A 850 15.18 7.72 -35.45
C ASN A 850 15.98 7.76 -34.14
N LEU A 851 15.91 6.71 -33.32
CA LEU A 851 16.68 6.56 -32.08
C LEU A 851 18.15 6.20 -32.37
N GLU A 852 18.39 5.31 -33.34
CA GLU A 852 19.72 4.93 -33.84
C GLU A 852 20.53 6.15 -34.33
N TYR A 853 19.83 7.13 -34.92
CA TYR A 853 20.41 8.35 -35.48
C TYR A 853 19.98 9.62 -34.74
N ILE A 854 19.59 9.51 -33.46
CA ILE A 854 19.17 10.67 -32.66
C ILE A 854 20.33 11.68 -32.53
N ASN A 855 20.05 12.95 -32.82
CA ASN A 855 21.01 14.02 -32.66
C ASN A 855 21.06 14.45 -31.18
N ILE A 856 22.02 13.90 -30.43
CA ILE A 856 22.22 14.15 -29.00
C ILE A 856 22.32 15.65 -28.65
N SER A 857 22.79 16.50 -29.56
CA SER A 857 22.89 17.96 -29.33
C SER A 857 21.53 18.68 -29.30
N LYS A 858 20.48 18.04 -29.81
CA LYS A 858 19.12 18.59 -29.89
C LYS A 858 18.21 18.08 -28.79
N VAL A 859 18.59 17.03 -28.07
CA VAL A 859 17.84 16.48 -26.94
C VAL A 859 18.26 17.20 -25.66
N LYS A 860 17.39 18.04 -25.12
CA LYS A 860 17.71 18.88 -23.94
C LYS A 860 17.19 18.32 -22.62
N ASP A 861 16.14 17.51 -22.68
CA ASP A 861 15.37 17.03 -21.55
C ASP A 861 14.61 15.72 -21.87
N GLY A 862 13.87 15.21 -20.88
CA GLY A 862 13.01 14.03 -21.05
C GLY A 862 11.80 14.24 -21.97
N ASN A 863 11.40 15.50 -22.21
CA ASN A 863 10.24 15.84 -23.05
C ASN A 863 10.53 15.55 -24.53
N SER A 864 11.71 15.97 -24.99
CA SER A 864 12.17 15.72 -26.36
C SER A 864 12.39 14.23 -26.61
N LEU A 865 13.02 13.52 -25.66
CA LEU A 865 13.21 12.07 -25.75
C LEU A 865 11.86 11.34 -25.83
N LEU A 866 10.88 11.72 -25.00
CA LEU A 866 9.56 11.12 -25.05
C LEU A 866 8.96 11.24 -26.45
N GLY A 867 9.01 12.41 -27.08
CA GLY A 867 8.52 12.58 -28.46
C GLY A 867 9.15 11.62 -29.47
N ASP A 868 10.48 11.46 -29.46
CA ASP A 868 11.15 10.51 -30.36
C ASP A 868 10.74 9.05 -30.08
N VAL A 869 10.53 8.67 -28.81
CA VAL A 869 10.07 7.33 -28.43
C VAL A 869 8.61 7.09 -28.81
N LEU A 870 7.72 8.06 -28.60
CA LEU A 870 6.32 8.02 -29.04
C LEU A 870 6.23 7.82 -30.55
N LEU A 871 7.11 8.50 -31.30
CA LEU A 871 7.18 8.37 -32.75
C LEU A 871 7.59 6.96 -33.18
N SER A 872 8.64 6.39 -32.57
CA SER A 872 9.05 5.00 -32.81
C SER A 872 7.95 4.01 -32.47
N ALA A 873 7.26 4.21 -31.34
CA ALA A 873 6.19 3.33 -30.88
C ALA A 873 5.01 3.31 -31.87
N LYS A 874 4.53 4.50 -32.29
CA LYS A 874 3.45 4.64 -33.28
C LYS A 874 3.81 3.94 -34.59
N TYR A 875 4.97 4.26 -35.16
CA TYR A 875 5.39 3.65 -36.44
C TYR A 875 5.64 2.15 -36.33
N GLN A 876 6.16 1.66 -35.21
CA GLN A 876 6.34 0.23 -34.99
C GLN A 876 5.00 -0.51 -34.95
N ALA A 877 3.98 0.06 -34.30
CA ALA A 877 2.64 -0.51 -34.30
C ALA A 877 2.06 -0.52 -35.72
N GLU A 878 2.09 0.62 -36.42
CA GLU A 878 1.66 0.74 -37.81
C GLU A 878 2.31 -0.30 -38.73
N HIS A 879 3.63 -0.41 -38.66
CA HIS A 879 4.42 -1.34 -39.47
C HIS A 879 4.11 -2.80 -39.13
N THR A 880 3.93 -3.11 -37.84
CA THR A 880 3.53 -4.46 -37.39
C THR A 880 2.16 -4.85 -37.93
N LEU A 881 1.18 -3.95 -37.83
CA LEU A 881 -0.19 -4.22 -38.25
C LEU A 881 -0.34 -4.38 -39.76
N LYS A 882 0.46 -3.64 -40.54
CA LYS A 882 0.47 -3.70 -41.99
C LYS A 882 1.01 -5.04 -42.52
N ASP A 883 2.07 -5.56 -41.91
CA ASP A 883 2.82 -6.69 -42.46
C ASP A 883 2.43 -8.04 -41.85
N TYR A 884 1.70 -8.04 -40.73
CA TYR A 884 1.32 -9.27 -40.03
C TYR A 884 0.39 -10.15 -40.88
N GLN A 885 0.73 -11.44 -41.00
CA GLN A 885 -0.07 -12.46 -41.68
C GLN A 885 -0.41 -13.62 -40.73
N PRO A 886 -1.64 -14.19 -40.82
CA PRO A 886 -2.72 -13.82 -41.73
C PRO A 886 -3.43 -12.52 -41.29
N THR A 887 -3.95 -11.75 -42.25
CA THR A 887 -4.63 -10.47 -41.98
C THR A 887 -5.90 -10.61 -41.13
N SER A 888 -6.49 -11.80 -41.03
CA SER A 888 -7.67 -12.10 -40.22
C SER A 888 -7.37 -12.33 -38.72
N ASP A 889 -6.12 -12.63 -38.34
CA ASP A 889 -5.72 -12.94 -36.97
C ASP A 889 -5.51 -11.66 -36.14
N GLN A 890 -6.62 -11.05 -35.70
CA GLN A 890 -6.58 -9.82 -34.90
C GLN A 890 -5.92 -10.02 -33.53
N GLU A 891 -6.13 -11.18 -32.90
CA GLU A 891 -5.51 -11.47 -31.61
C GLU A 891 -3.99 -11.56 -31.71
N GLY A 892 -3.48 -12.23 -32.74
CA GLY A 892 -2.06 -12.35 -32.98
C GLY A 892 -1.39 -11.04 -33.39
N LYS A 893 -2.10 -10.18 -34.16
CA LYS A 893 -1.66 -8.79 -34.37
C LYS A 893 -1.48 -8.06 -33.05
N CYS A 894 -2.44 -8.17 -32.14
CA CYS A 894 -2.34 -7.55 -30.83
C CYS A 894 -1.22 -8.13 -29.98
N ARG A 895 -1.00 -9.45 -29.99
CA ARG A 895 0.17 -10.06 -29.35
C ARG A 895 1.47 -9.50 -29.91
N ALA A 896 1.61 -9.38 -31.23
CA ALA A 896 2.80 -8.82 -31.88
C ALA A 896 3.05 -7.33 -31.53
N VAL A 897 1.99 -6.52 -31.43
CA VAL A 897 2.10 -5.12 -30.98
C VAL A 897 2.51 -5.06 -29.51
N ARG A 898 1.98 -5.93 -28.65
CA ARG A 898 2.37 -6.02 -27.22
C ARG A 898 3.81 -6.48 -27.03
N TYR A 899 4.26 -7.48 -27.79
CA TYR A 899 5.67 -7.87 -27.81
C TYR A 899 6.55 -6.72 -28.29
N SER A 900 6.08 -5.94 -29.27
CA SER A 900 6.81 -4.76 -29.73
C SER A 900 6.90 -3.66 -28.68
N PHE A 901 5.82 -3.37 -27.96
CA PHE A 901 5.84 -2.45 -26.82
C PHE A 901 6.90 -2.86 -25.79
N ALA A 902 6.93 -4.15 -25.45
CA ALA A 902 7.84 -4.69 -24.47
C ALA A 902 9.31 -4.72 -24.95
N ASP A 903 9.56 -4.99 -26.22
CA ASP A 903 10.90 -4.87 -26.82
C ASP A 903 11.37 -3.41 -26.88
N LEU A 904 10.50 -2.45 -27.20
CA LEU A 904 10.84 -1.03 -27.10
C LEU A 904 11.23 -0.67 -25.66
N GLY A 905 10.51 -1.21 -24.67
CA GLY A 905 10.86 -1.05 -23.26
C GLY A 905 12.26 -1.58 -22.95
N ASP A 906 12.61 -2.77 -23.42
CA ASP A 906 13.95 -3.34 -23.19
C ASP A 906 15.06 -2.56 -23.90
N ILE A 907 14.80 -2.00 -25.09
CA ILE A 907 15.74 -1.08 -25.77
C ILE A 907 15.98 0.16 -24.92
N ILE A 908 14.92 0.81 -24.41
CA ILE A 908 15.04 2.04 -23.62
C ILE A 908 15.72 1.76 -22.27
N LYS A 909 15.32 0.69 -21.58
CA LYS A 909 15.94 0.23 -20.32
C LYS A 909 17.39 -0.22 -20.49
N GLY A 910 17.80 -0.55 -21.71
CA GLY A 910 19.11 -1.14 -22.03
C GLY A 910 19.24 -2.59 -21.55
N THR A 911 18.11 -3.31 -21.51
CA THR A 911 18.00 -4.73 -21.15
C THR A 911 17.73 -5.62 -22.37
N ASP A 912 17.77 -5.05 -23.57
CA ASP A 912 17.58 -5.77 -24.83
C ASP A 912 18.71 -6.79 -25.06
N LEU A 913 18.32 -8.01 -25.42
CA LEU A 913 19.20 -9.14 -25.63
C LEU A 913 19.85 -9.14 -27.02
N TRP A 914 19.53 -8.20 -27.91
CA TRP A 914 20.19 -8.06 -29.21
C TRP A 914 21.44 -7.18 -29.12
N ASP A 915 22.31 -7.50 -28.17
CA ASP A 915 23.39 -6.62 -27.68
C ASP A 915 24.69 -6.66 -28.50
N LYS A 916 24.79 -7.57 -29.47
CA LYS A 916 25.97 -7.72 -30.35
C LYS A 916 25.86 -6.98 -31.68
N ASN A 917 24.68 -6.49 -32.04
CA ASN A 917 24.49 -5.77 -33.29
C ASN A 917 25.15 -4.38 -33.21
N SER A 918 25.94 -4.00 -34.21
CA SER A 918 26.65 -2.72 -34.25
C SER A 918 25.71 -1.50 -34.26
N GLY A 919 24.54 -1.64 -34.88
CA GLY A 919 23.47 -0.64 -34.85
C GLY A 919 22.89 -0.49 -33.44
N GLU A 920 22.54 -1.60 -32.80
CA GLU A 920 21.99 -1.59 -31.42
C GLU A 920 23.02 -1.05 -30.41
N VAL A 921 24.29 -1.46 -30.49
CA VAL A 921 25.38 -0.90 -29.67
C VAL A 921 25.47 0.63 -29.85
N THR A 922 25.29 1.11 -31.08
CA THR A 922 25.27 2.55 -31.36
C THR A 922 24.06 3.24 -30.74
N THR A 923 22.87 2.63 -30.84
CA THR A 923 21.65 3.10 -30.19
C THR A 923 21.84 3.22 -28.69
N GLN A 924 22.35 2.18 -28.03
CA GLN A 924 22.56 2.17 -26.58
C GLN A 924 23.54 3.26 -26.13
N ARG A 925 24.66 3.45 -26.84
CA ARG A 925 25.61 4.54 -26.55
C ARG A 925 24.99 5.94 -26.68
N ARG A 926 24.10 6.14 -27.65
CA ARG A 926 23.36 7.41 -27.79
C ARG A 926 22.37 7.60 -26.65
N LEU A 927 21.63 6.56 -26.28
CA LEU A 927 20.71 6.59 -25.14
C LEU A 927 21.47 6.86 -23.83
N ASP A 928 22.64 6.26 -23.61
CA ASP A 928 23.50 6.55 -22.44
C ASP A 928 23.80 8.04 -22.33
N THR A 929 24.13 8.65 -23.48
CA THR A 929 24.42 10.09 -23.56
C THR A 929 23.18 10.91 -23.24
N VAL A 930 22.01 10.55 -23.79
CA VAL A 930 20.74 11.24 -23.53
C VAL A 930 20.33 11.14 -22.06
N PHE A 931 20.42 9.96 -21.45
CA PHE A 931 20.11 9.78 -20.02
C PHE A 931 21.10 10.50 -19.11
N GLY A 932 22.37 10.63 -19.51
CA GLY A 932 23.32 11.52 -18.86
C GLY A 932 22.91 13.00 -18.89
N ILE A 933 22.38 13.48 -20.03
CA ILE A 933 21.83 14.84 -20.15
C ILE A 933 20.61 15.01 -19.23
N ILE A 934 19.67 14.06 -19.25
CA ILE A 934 18.47 14.04 -18.40
C ILE A 934 18.85 14.14 -16.92
N LYS A 935 19.76 13.27 -16.45
CA LYS A 935 20.25 13.27 -15.06
C LYS A 935 20.86 14.61 -14.65
N LYS A 936 21.59 15.25 -15.56
CA LYS A 936 22.30 16.51 -15.28
C LYS A 936 21.37 17.72 -15.24
N ASN A 937 20.37 17.75 -16.12
CA ASN A 937 19.60 18.96 -16.41
C ASN A 937 18.20 19.00 -15.79
N MET A 938 17.58 17.86 -15.47
CA MET A 938 16.19 17.84 -15.01
C MET A 938 16.06 18.19 -13.50
N PRO A 939 15.26 19.23 -13.15
CA PRO A 939 14.89 19.50 -11.76
C PRO A 939 14.22 18.29 -11.12
N GLY A 940 14.56 17.97 -9.86
CA GLY A 940 14.08 16.76 -9.16
C GLY A 940 14.92 15.49 -9.38
N ILE A 941 15.70 15.43 -10.47
CA ILE A 941 16.65 14.33 -10.76
C ILE A 941 18.09 14.74 -10.46
N LYS A 942 18.44 16.00 -10.77
CA LYS A 942 19.75 16.56 -10.47
C LYS A 942 20.04 16.50 -8.97
N GLY A 943 21.05 15.71 -8.59
CA GLY A 943 21.47 15.54 -7.19
C GLY A 943 20.63 14.53 -6.38
N ASN A 944 19.72 13.80 -7.03
CA ASN A 944 18.92 12.76 -6.38
C ASN A 944 19.82 11.57 -5.94
N GLN A 945 19.72 11.16 -4.68
CA GLN A 945 20.58 10.12 -4.10
C GLN A 945 20.37 8.75 -4.75
N LYS A 946 19.17 8.44 -5.26
CA LYS A 946 18.86 7.17 -5.95
C LYS A 946 19.78 6.95 -7.16
N TYR A 947 20.08 8.01 -7.90
CA TYR A 947 20.85 7.92 -9.14
C TYR A 947 22.32 8.32 -8.99
N LYS A 948 22.82 8.52 -7.75
CA LYS A 948 24.14 9.12 -7.50
C LYS A 948 25.27 8.43 -8.27
N TYR A 949 25.24 7.10 -8.35
CA TYR A 949 26.25 6.26 -9.00
C TYR A 949 25.70 5.47 -10.20
N ASP A 950 24.53 5.84 -10.71
CA ASP A 950 23.82 5.05 -11.73
C ASP A 950 24.56 5.01 -13.07
N GLU A 951 25.44 5.98 -13.35
CA GLU A 951 26.35 5.95 -14.50
C GLU A 951 27.35 4.78 -14.49
N LYS A 952 27.59 4.17 -13.32
CA LYS A 952 28.48 3.02 -13.14
C LYS A 952 27.75 1.67 -13.24
N ASN A 953 26.43 1.70 -13.35
CA ASN A 953 25.65 0.48 -13.54
C ASN A 953 25.89 -0.10 -14.95
N ASN A 954 25.51 -1.36 -15.14
CA ASN A 954 25.56 -2.02 -16.43
C ASN A 954 24.14 -2.42 -16.88
N PRO A 955 23.55 -1.73 -17.88
CA PRO A 955 24.10 -0.57 -18.62
C PRO A 955 24.15 0.73 -17.79
N PRO A 956 24.86 1.78 -18.24
CA PRO A 956 24.86 3.07 -17.60
C PRO A 956 23.44 3.66 -17.47
N TYR A 957 23.18 4.27 -16.32
CA TYR A 957 21.89 4.90 -15.97
C TYR A 957 20.71 3.91 -15.93
N LYS A 958 20.97 2.63 -15.64
CA LYS A 958 19.94 1.58 -15.64
C LYS A 958 18.73 1.93 -14.77
N LEU A 959 18.95 2.38 -13.53
CA LEU A 959 17.84 2.69 -12.62
C LEU A 959 17.02 3.87 -13.14
N LEU A 960 17.69 4.91 -13.64
CA LEU A 960 17.05 6.08 -14.25
C LEU A 960 16.25 5.72 -15.51
N ARG A 961 16.78 4.83 -16.36
CA ARG A 961 16.11 4.34 -17.57
C ARG A 961 14.86 3.52 -17.23
N GLU A 962 14.96 2.62 -16.24
CA GLU A 962 13.83 1.81 -15.74
C GLU A 962 12.71 2.70 -15.18
N ASP A 963 13.09 3.67 -14.34
CA ASP A 963 12.15 4.64 -13.76
C ASP A 963 11.53 5.57 -14.82
N TRP A 964 12.32 6.00 -15.81
CA TRP A 964 11.83 6.82 -16.91
C TRP A 964 10.84 6.05 -17.79
N TRP A 965 11.12 4.79 -18.10
CA TRP A 965 10.19 3.93 -18.82
C TRP A 965 8.88 3.80 -18.03
N GLU A 966 8.95 3.45 -16.74
CA GLU A 966 7.76 3.32 -15.88
C GLU A 966 6.96 4.63 -15.79
N ALA A 967 7.62 5.79 -15.78
CA ALA A 967 6.94 7.09 -15.76
C ALA A 967 6.21 7.46 -17.07
N ASN A 968 6.57 6.84 -18.21
CA ASN A 968 6.14 7.27 -19.54
C ASN A 968 5.46 6.17 -20.39
N ARG A 969 5.49 4.91 -19.94
CA ARG A 969 5.00 3.74 -20.70
C ARG A 969 3.50 3.78 -21.03
N ASP A 970 2.69 4.51 -20.24
CA ASP A 970 1.28 4.78 -20.54
C ASP A 970 1.13 5.61 -21.81
N GLN A 971 1.85 6.73 -21.91
CA GLN A 971 1.85 7.58 -23.11
C GLN A 971 2.37 6.84 -24.34
N ILE A 972 3.39 5.99 -24.16
CA ILE A 972 3.97 5.17 -25.23
C ILE A 972 2.96 4.15 -25.74
N TRP A 973 2.22 3.49 -24.85
CA TRP A 973 1.15 2.58 -25.26
C TRP A 973 0.00 3.30 -25.96
N GLU A 974 -0.39 4.50 -25.49
CA GLU A 974 -1.38 5.32 -26.19
C GLU A 974 -0.94 5.66 -27.62
N ALA A 975 0.36 5.96 -27.85
CA ALA A 975 0.89 6.18 -29.20
C ALA A 975 0.78 4.94 -30.10
N MET A 976 0.98 3.74 -29.56
CA MET A 976 0.85 2.48 -30.32
C MET A 976 -0.60 2.14 -30.69
N LYS A 977 -1.58 2.70 -29.98
CA LYS A 977 -3.02 2.49 -30.23
C LYS A 977 -3.63 3.52 -31.18
N CYS A 978 -2.87 4.51 -31.62
CA CYS A 978 -3.38 5.55 -32.51
C CYS A 978 -3.87 4.98 -33.84
N LYS A 979 -5.06 5.40 -34.29
CA LYS A 979 -5.65 4.95 -35.55
C LYS A 979 -4.79 5.36 -36.73
N THR A 980 -4.62 4.43 -37.68
CA THR A 980 -3.81 4.68 -38.88
C THR A 980 -4.48 4.11 -40.12
N ASN A 981 -4.66 4.93 -41.16
CA ASN A 981 -5.06 4.53 -42.52
C ASN A 981 -6.20 3.49 -42.61
N GLY A 982 -7.28 3.66 -41.84
CA GLY A 982 -8.46 2.78 -41.90
C GLY A 982 -8.34 1.42 -41.21
N VAL A 983 -7.21 1.13 -40.55
CA VAL A 983 -7.07 -0.04 -39.67
C VAL A 983 -7.37 0.38 -38.24
N ASP A 984 -8.60 0.11 -37.79
CA ASP A 984 -9.00 0.25 -36.39
C ASP A 984 -8.65 -1.06 -35.69
N ILE A 985 -7.63 -1.04 -34.84
CA ILE A 985 -7.39 -2.17 -33.93
C ILE A 985 -7.58 -1.65 -32.53
N THR A 986 -8.72 -2.02 -31.97
CA THR A 986 -8.88 -2.06 -30.53
C THR A 986 -8.18 -3.31 -30.04
N CYS A 987 -6.86 -3.23 -29.79
CA CYS A 987 -6.22 -4.17 -28.89
C CYS A 987 -6.81 -3.93 -27.51
N ASP A 988 -8.01 -4.47 -27.28
CA ASP A 988 -9.00 -4.17 -26.24
C ASP A 988 -8.41 -4.19 -24.82
N SER A 989 -7.60 -3.20 -24.51
CA SER A 989 -6.95 -2.98 -23.23
C SER A 989 -7.01 -1.49 -22.91
N ASP A 990 -7.72 -1.19 -21.84
CA ASP A 990 -7.82 0.12 -21.21
C ASP A 990 -6.63 0.44 -20.29
N HIS A 991 -5.58 -0.38 -20.38
CA HIS A 991 -4.39 -0.39 -19.55
C HIS A 991 -3.13 -0.74 -20.38
N THR A 992 -1.96 -0.45 -19.84
CA THR A 992 -0.67 -0.83 -20.45
C THR A 992 -0.43 -2.35 -20.36
N PRO A 993 0.14 -2.99 -21.42
CA PRO A 993 0.45 -4.42 -21.43
C PRO A 993 1.35 -4.83 -20.26
N LEU A 994 1.25 -6.08 -19.82
CA LEU A 994 2.15 -6.65 -18.80
C LEU A 994 3.45 -7.21 -19.39
N ASP A 995 3.54 -7.31 -20.72
CA ASP A 995 4.63 -7.99 -21.43
C ASP A 995 6.01 -7.37 -21.15
N ASP A 996 6.12 -6.07 -20.93
CA ASP A 996 7.39 -5.39 -20.64
C ASP A 996 7.98 -5.71 -19.26
N TYR A 997 7.21 -6.42 -18.42
CA TYR A 997 7.64 -7.01 -17.17
C TYR A 997 7.85 -8.54 -17.25
N VAL A 998 7.67 -9.13 -18.43
CA VAL A 998 8.07 -10.51 -18.72
C VAL A 998 9.50 -10.48 -19.29
N PRO A 999 10.45 -11.26 -18.72
CA PRO A 999 11.81 -11.34 -19.24
C PRO A 999 11.84 -11.62 -20.75
N GLN A 1000 12.64 -10.84 -21.49
CA GLN A 1000 12.62 -10.84 -22.96
C GLN A 1000 12.81 -12.23 -23.57
N ARG A 1001 13.74 -13.04 -23.03
CA ARG A 1001 13.96 -14.42 -23.47
C ARG A 1001 12.67 -15.25 -23.44
N LEU A 1002 11.86 -15.11 -22.40
CA LEU A 1002 10.60 -15.85 -22.28
C LEU A 1002 9.57 -15.35 -23.29
N ARG A 1003 9.52 -14.05 -23.57
CA ARG A 1003 8.66 -13.49 -24.62
C ARG A 1003 9.04 -14.00 -25.99
N TRP A 1004 10.32 -13.95 -26.35
CA TRP A 1004 10.81 -14.47 -27.63
C TRP A 1004 10.58 -15.97 -27.78
N MET A 1005 10.76 -16.74 -26.71
CA MET A 1005 10.43 -18.17 -26.71
C MET A 1005 8.93 -18.44 -26.90
N THR A 1006 8.08 -17.60 -26.30
CA THR A 1006 6.61 -17.68 -26.46
C THR A 1006 6.20 -17.34 -27.90
N GLU A 1007 6.79 -16.28 -28.46
CA GLU A 1007 6.59 -15.91 -29.87
C GLU A 1007 7.08 -17.01 -30.81
N TRP A 1008 8.26 -17.58 -30.57
CA TRP A 1008 8.77 -18.71 -31.35
C TRP A 1008 7.82 -19.90 -31.31
N ALA A 1009 7.30 -20.27 -30.13
CA ALA A 1009 6.36 -21.37 -29.99
C ALA A 1009 5.06 -21.10 -30.75
N GLU A 1010 4.54 -19.86 -30.72
CA GLU A 1010 3.37 -19.46 -31.50
C GLU A 1010 3.60 -19.65 -33.02
N TRP A 1011 4.74 -19.19 -33.54
CA TRP A 1011 5.07 -19.34 -34.97
C TRP A 1011 5.34 -20.80 -35.35
N TYR A 1012 6.01 -21.57 -34.48
CA TYR A 1012 6.20 -23.00 -34.67
C TYR A 1012 4.85 -23.73 -34.78
N CYS A 1013 3.92 -23.45 -33.86
CA CYS A 1013 2.60 -24.07 -33.89
C CYS A 1013 1.79 -23.67 -35.13
N LYS A 1014 1.87 -22.41 -35.58
CA LYS A 1014 1.24 -21.98 -36.84
C LYS A 1014 1.78 -22.76 -38.03
N GLU A 1015 3.09 -22.92 -38.13
CA GLU A 1015 3.71 -23.65 -39.23
C GLU A 1015 3.43 -25.15 -39.17
N GLN A 1016 3.51 -25.75 -37.97
CA GLN A 1016 3.15 -27.15 -37.77
C GLN A 1016 1.69 -27.40 -38.17
N SER A 1017 0.77 -26.51 -37.78
CA SER A 1017 -0.65 -26.63 -38.14
C SER A 1017 -0.85 -26.54 -39.65
N ARG A 1018 -0.13 -25.65 -40.36
CA ARG A 1018 -0.19 -25.52 -41.81
C ARG A 1018 0.31 -26.81 -42.49
N LEU A 1019 1.52 -27.26 -42.14
CA LEU A 1019 2.12 -28.47 -42.71
C LEU A 1019 1.30 -29.73 -42.40
N TYR A 1020 0.74 -29.82 -41.19
CA TYR A 1020 -0.14 -30.94 -40.82
C TYR A 1020 -1.44 -30.92 -41.62
N GLY A 1021 -2.04 -29.73 -41.85
CA GLY A 1021 -3.20 -29.58 -42.73
C GLY A 1021 -2.91 -30.08 -44.14
N GLU A 1022 -1.78 -29.66 -44.74
CA GLU A 1022 -1.33 -30.11 -46.06
C GLU A 1022 -1.10 -31.63 -46.11
N LEU A 1023 -0.50 -32.20 -45.06
CA LEU A 1023 -0.31 -33.65 -44.93
C LEU A 1023 -1.66 -34.38 -44.89
N VAL A 1024 -2.59 -33.92 -44.05
CA VAL A 1024 -3.94 -34.51 -43.91
C VAL A 1024 -4.69 -34.45 -45.25
N GLU A 1025 -4.65 -33.31 -45.95
CA GLU A 1025 -5.30 -33.13 -47.24
C GLU A 1025 -4.75 -34.10 -48.29
N LYS A 1026 -3.41 -34.17 -48.44
CA LYS A 1026 -2.76 -35.09 -49.39
C LYS A 1026 -3.04 -36.56 -49.04
N CYS A 1027 -2.92 -36.94 -47.77
CA CYS A 1027 -3.20 -38.30 -47.33
C CYS A 1027 -4.69 -38.68 -47.45
N ALA A 1028 -5.62 -37.74 -47.24
CA ALA A 1028 -7.05 -37.96 -47.45
C ALA A 1028 -7.37 -38.19 -48.94
N GLY A 1029 -6.71 -37.45 -49.83
CA GLY A 1029 -6.78 -37.66 -51.28
C GLY A 1029 -6.38 -39.08 -51.69
N CYS A 1030 -5.30 -39.63 -51.13
CA CYS A 1030 -4.88 -41.01 -51.35
C CYS A 1030 -5.86 -42.04 -50.74
N LYS A 1031 -6.35 -41.83 -49.52
CA LYS A 1031 -7.31 -42.73 -48.86
C LYS A 1031 -8.69 -42.79 -49.55
N GLY A 1032 -9.07 -41.74 -50.28
CA GLY A 1032 -10.30 -41.71 -51.08
C GLY A 1032 -10.23 -42.54 -52.37
N LYS A 1033 -9.03 -42.90 -52.84
CA LYS A 1033 -8.84 -43.78 -54.00
C LYS A 1033 -8.80 -45.24 -53.52
N GLN A 1034 -9.72 -46.08 -54.01
CA GLN A 1034 -9.88 -47.49 -53.59
C GLN A 1034 -8.66 -48.43 -53.83
N LYS A 1035 -7.52 -47.93 -54.36
CA LYS A 1035 -6.37 -48.76 -54.76
C LYS A 1035 -4.97 -48.20 -54.38
N CYS A 1036 -4.82 -47.40 -53.33
CA CYS A 1036 -3.47 -47.13 -52.79
C CYS A 1036 -2.94 -48.34 -52.00
N THR A 1037 -2.38 -49.33 -52.69
CA THR A 1037 -1.60 -50.45 -52.09
C THR A 1037 -0.14 -50.40 -52.56
N GLN A 1038 0.77 -50.93 -51.74
CA GLN A 1038 2.22 -50.87 -51.91
C GLN A 1038 2.66 -51.21 -53.36
N GLY A 1039 3.28 -50.25 -54.06
CA GLY A 1039 3.78 -50.41 -55.43
C GLY A 1039 3.06 -49.59 -56.52
N ASP A 1040 2.01 -48.82 -56.20
CA ASP A 1040 1.41 -47.84 -57.12
C ASP A 1040 2.25 -46.54 -57.14
N VAL A 1041 2.34 -45.88 -58.31
CA VAL A 1041 3.05 -44.59 -58.51
C VAL A 1041 2.41 -43.48 -57.66
N ASP A 1042 1.13 -43.64 -57.33
CA ASP A 1042 0.35 -42.73 -56.47
C ASP A 1042 0.50 -43.01 -54.94
N CYS A 1043 1.28 -44.01 -54.51
CA CYS A 1043 1.37 -44.50 -53.13
C CYS A 1043 2.73 -44.19 -52.45
#